data_AF-A0A803JF47-F1
#
_entry.id   AF-A0A803JF47-F1
#
_cell.length_a   1.000
_cell.length_b   1.000
_cell.length_c   1.000
_cell.angle_alpha   90.00
_cell.angle_beta   90.00
_cell.angle_gamma   90.00
#
_symmetry.space_group_name_H-M   'P 1'
#
loop_
_entity.id
_entity.type
_entity.pdbx_description
1 polymer ?
#
loop_
_entity_poly.entity_id
_entity_poly.type
_entity_poly.pdbx_seq_one_letter_code
_entity_poly.pdbx_strand_id
1 'polypeptide(L)'
;MVMTTRAQAKIATEEKLNSMESRTMALREDTYSCLYHIQSDLNNVLIRKYNCEMELKGPRLAAPPSGPEELVYEKKLPGGLRLSVWKGNLTGQVVDAVVNAANEDLMHIGGLALALAKAGGAVIQDESRNHIAKHGKVKAGSIAVTSAGNLPCKVLIHAVGPEWTQGRSAQCELELERVIRSILGYVRGESSIRTVAIPAISSGIFGFPLHRCAEIIAGTTKKFCDTESYHKMAEIRFVNIDTPTVTAMKAACEGAFGMSDQIDKLQGSAPDSSQRLSANQSPSYSHNATGSGLSYAAVTAHSSPSYPGAASSSGSSGSANPRAHSSGSQPAFTIYGLKLYLMKGCIEDQITCVIVNSLGANRNPYEGNISKAILSRAGDGLRQELFYKGQYLTARDIMIPTHGYNLPCNFVYHVILQRNDPKKQILMEAMNACLYTAHKYNAPSISFPALGTGMLCFPKPMVAEVMTEEVLTFATQKPCNMDVFFVIHPSDWETYNEFQSAFQAQQQLRTPAPQEERKGPQGMAAAAEEMSLTLSGPRHEDTEDAMLWLQNITKAPGSVLIQNKHILLFGKKEHRALGSPQFSRVEISEVLGDGKASLEIKGSQKDVVRAAVQVELMLLDAQEEQAENLQEELFQSAVQWMYDVYKYPARENRRIETAYVSGKNHTLDVGTVSHSIDFKAFRVKAPKQEFKLHREWLLPQKLDYSQSNSKFHWSGERLVELKLVEKKWDKFSHYEKEFKKAKLEIVKVEQIFNHVLFAVFNSKKDSIGDKVTELYQRVPGQFRNLICSVGFHRLYTGAKDPKQGPGLGFNKQLDRALQAGQESPEGLVYVFLADVVVGKTKEAKNLPFIPLNGGDIFSAFNSLVDSNLNPQSYVIFDPYQAYPKYLFTCKRNGSSV
;
A
#
# COMPACT_ATOMS: atom_id res chain seq x y z
N MET A 1 -31.61 45.25 -26.72
CA MET A 1 -32.16 43.91 -27.03
C MET A 1 -31.20 43.00 -27.82
N VAL A 2 -29.88 43.28 -27.88
CA VAL A 2 -28.87 42.50 -28.64
C VAL A 2 -27.80 41.86 -27.73
N MET A 3 -27.86 42.10 -26.42
CA MET A 3 -26.94 41.50 -25.43
C MET A 3 -27.48 40.21 -24.79
N THR A 4 -28.77 39.92 -24.92
CA THR A 4 -29.41 38.72 -24.36
C THR A 4 -29.32 37.50 -25.28
N THR A 5 -29.22 37.69 -26.60
CA THR A 5 -29.12 36.60 -27.59
C THR A 5 -27.72 35.98 -27.68
N ARG A 6 -26.64 36.72 -27.35
CA ARG A 6 -25.27 36.18 -27.33
C ARG A 6 -25.00 35.30 -26.10
N ALA A 7 -25.60 35.61 -24.95
CA ALA A 7 -25.49 34.77 -23.76
C ALA A 7 -26.26 33.46 -23.92
N GLN A 8 -27.47 33.50 -24.49
CA GLN A 8 -28.24 32.28 -24.78
C GLN A 8 -27.62 31.42 -25.88
N ALA A 9 -26.97 32.02 -26.90
CA ALA A 9 -26.23 31.25 -27.91
C ALA A 9 -24.94 30.62 -27.35
N LYS A 10 -24.27 31.26 -26.38
CA LYS A 10 -23.08 30.73 -25.69
C LYS A 10 -23.44 29.62 -24.71
N ILE A 11 -24.56 29.76 -23.98
CA ILE A 11 -25.13 28.72 -23.12
C ILE A 11 -25.60 27.53 -23.97
N ALA A 12 -26.24 27.76 -25.13
CA ALA A 12 -26.64 26.67 -26.04
C ALA A 12 -25.47 26.00 -26.80
N THR A 13 -24.28 26.64 -26.89
CA THR A 13 -23.06 26.01 -27.44
C THR A 13 -22.20 25.35 -26.36
N GLU A 14 -22.22 25.84 -25.12
CA GLU A 14 -21.62 25.17 -23.95
C GLU A 14 -22.46 23.97 -23.49
N GLU A 15 -23.79 24.04 -23.56
CA GLU A 15 -24.69 22.89 -23.30
C GLU A 15 -24.56 21.79 -24.38
N LYS A 16 -24.17 22.14 -25.61
CA LYS A 16 -23.89 21.15 -26.68
C LYS A 16 -22.48 20.54 -26.60
N LEU A 17 -21.55 21.13 -25.83
CA LEU A 17 -20.19 20.63 -25.65
C LEU A 17 -20.02 19.78 -24.36
N ASN A 18 -21.05 19.75 -23.51
CA ASN A 18 -21.10 19.01 -22.26
C ASN A 18 -22.02 17.77 -22.30
N SER A 19 -22.41 17.27 -23.48
CA SER A 19 -23.09 15.98 -23.55
C SER A 19 -22.10 14.88 -23.16
N MET A 20 -22.24 14.33 -21.95
CA MET A 20 -21.55 13.10 -21.57
C MET A 20 -22.02 11.99 -22.52
N GLU A 21 -21.07 11.34 -23.16
CA GLU A 21 -21.32 10.15 -23.96
C GLU A 21 -21.59 9.00 -23.01
N SER A 22 -22.64 8.23 -23.28
CA SER A 22 -23.07 7.13 -22.43
C SER A 22 -23.14 5.83 -23.22
N ARG A 23 -22.55 4.76 -22.69
CA ARG A 23 -22.65 3.41 -23.26
C ARG A 23 -23.17 2.45 -22.23
N THR A 24 -24.11 1.59 -22.64
CA THR A 24 -24.72 0.60 -21.75
C THR A 24 -24.47 -0.82 -22.25
N MET A 25 -24.18 -1.75 -21.34
CA MET A 25 -24.20 -3.18 -21.63
C MET A 25 -25.12 -3.93 -20.68
N ALA A 26 -25.77 -4.97 -21.20
CA ALA A 26 -26.50 -5.94 -20.40
C ALA A 26 -25.51 -6.85 -19.63
N LEU A 27 -25.87 -7.18 -18.39
CA LEU A 27 -25.09 -8.02 -17.50
C LEU A 27 -25.85 -9.29 -17.15
N ARG A 28 -25.13 -10.41 -17.06
CA ARG A 28 -25.63 -11.63 -16.42
C ARG A 28 -25.64 -11.44 -14.89
N GLU A 29 -26.51 -12.16 -14.19
CA GLU A 29 -26.72 -12.01 -12.75
C GLU A 29 -25.43 -12.20 -11.92
N ASP A 30 -24.64 -13.21 -12.26
CA ASP A 30 -23.34 -13.51 -11.65
C ASP A 30 -22.33 -12.36 -11.80
N THR A 31 -22.29 -11.78 -13.00
CA THR A 31 -21.41 -10.68 -13.38
C THR A 31 -21.87 -9.40 -12.69
N TYR A 32 -23.17 -9.11 -12.68
CA TYR A 32 -23.76 -7.98 -11.98
C TYR A 32 -23.47 -8.04 -10.48
N SER A 33 -23.68 -9.18 -9.83
CA SER A 33 -23.35 -9.39 -8.41
C SER A 33 -21.86 -9.16 -8.13
N CYS A 34 -20.98 -9.69 -8.98
CA CYS A 34 -19.53 -9.49 -8.85
C CYS A 34 -19.15 -8.00 -8.93
N LEU A 35 -19.59 -7.30 -9.98
CA LEU A 35 -19.28 -5.89 -10.20
C LEU A 35 -19.88 -5.00 -9.11
N TYR A 36 -21.07 -5.33 -8.62
CA TYR A 36 -21.72 -4.59 -7.53
C TYR A 36 -20.88 -4.59 -6.23
N HIS A 37 -20.25 -5.72 -5.88
CA HIS A 37 -19.41 -5.82 -4.68
C HIS A 37 -18.08 -5.08 -4.78
N ILE A 38 -17.58 -4.82 -6.00
CA ILE A 38 -16.32 -4.12 -6.24
C ILE A 38 -16.54 -2.75 -6.88
N GLN A 39 -17.78 -2.25 -6.92
CA GLN A 39 -18.19 -1.08 -7.69
C GLN A 39 -17.38 0.18 -7.36
N SER A 40 -16.93 0.35 -6.11
CA SER A 40 -16.12 1.50 -5.69
C SER A 40 -14.74 1.47 -6.33
N ASP A 41 -14.06 0.33 -6.22
CA ASP A 41 -12.73 0.11 -6.75
C ASP A 41 -12.74 0.14 -8.28
N LEU A 42 -13.77 -0.49 -8.88
CA LEU A 42 -13.99 -0.48 -10.31
C LEU A 42 -14.24 0.94 -10.84
N ASN A 43 -15.10 1.71 -10.20
CA ASN A 43 -15.34 3.11 -10.58
C ASN A 43 -14.06 3.95 -10.43
N ASN A 44 -13.24 3.68 -9.41
CA ASN A 44 -11.96 4.35 -9.23
C ASN A 44 -10.98 4.06 -10.38
N VAL A 45 -10.88 2.80 -10.83
CA VAL A 45 -10.11 2.46 -12.05
C VAL A 45 -10.66 3.18 -13.27
N LEU A 46 -11.98 3.17 -13.47
CA LEU A 46 -12.63 3.78 -14.63
C LEU A 46 -12.39 5.30 -14.69
N ILE A 47 -12.47 5.99 -13.55
CA ILE A 47 -12.19 7.43 -13.44
C ILE A 47 -10.70 7.70 -13.70
N ARG A 48 -9.79 7.02 -12.99
CA ARG A 48 -8.35 7.33 -13.06
C ARG A 48 -7.71 6.94 -14.40
N LYS A 49 -8.15 5.83 -15.00
CA LYS A 49 -7.57 5.29 -16.24
C LYS A 49 -8.25 5.82 -17.50
N TYR A 50 -9.59 5.89 -17.49
CA TYR A 50 -10.40 6.21 -18.67
C TYR A 50 -11.23 7.48 -18.53
N ASN A 51 -11.21 8.17 -17.38
CA ASN A 51 -12.02 9.35 -17.12
C ASN A 51 -13.53 9.11 -17.34
N CYS A 52 -13.97 7.90 -17.00
CA CYS A 52 -15.37 7.47 -17.10
C CYS A 52 -15.94 7.18 -15.71
N GLU A 53 -17.21 7.49 -15.53
CA GLU A 53 -18.00 7.12 -14.37
C GLU A 53 -18.93 5.94 -14.71
N MET A 54 -19.22 5.11 -13.72
CA MET A 54 -20.06 3.93 -13.87
C MET A 54 -21.36 4.04 -13.08
N GLU A 55 -22.46 3.64 -13.71
CA GLU A 55 -23.75 3.40 -13.07
C GLU A 55 -24.16 1.93 -13.29
N LEU A 56 -24.53 1.22 -12.22
CA LEU A 56 -25.09 -0.12 -12.27
C LEU A 56 -26.60 -0.04 -12.06
N LYS A 57 -27.39 -0.58 -12.99
CA LYS A 57 -28.84 -0.70 -12.91
C LYS A 57 -29.23 -2.17 -12.86
N GLY A 58 -30.21 -2.50 -12.04
CA GLY A 58 -30.67 -3.86 -11.83
C GLY A 58 -31.42 -3.95 -10.50
N PRO A 59 -31.93 -5.14 -10.13
CA PRO A 59 -32.60 -5.31 -8.85
C PRO A 59 -31.67 -4.82 -7.75
N ARG A 60 -32.24 -4.16 -6.73
CA ARG A 60 -31.52 -3.89 -5.48
C ARG A 60 -31.04 -5.22 -4.94
N LEU A 61 -29.82 -5.63 -5.29
CA LEU A 61 -29.10 -6.64 -4.55
C LEU A 61 -28.99 -6.06 -3.15
N ALA A 62 -29.67 -6.70 -2.20
CA ALA A 62 -29.41 -6.44 -0.81
C ALA A 62 -27.88 -6.40 -0.67
N ALA A 63 -27.35 -5.32 -0.07
CA ALA A 63 -25.97 -5.32 0.40
C ALA A 63 -25.72 -6.71 1.02
N PRO A 64 -24.55 -7.34 0.73
CA PRO A 64 -24.31 -8.75 1.05
C PRO A 64 -24.91 -9.04 2.41
N PRO A 65 -25.77 -10.06 2.55
CA PRO A 65 -26.59 -10.24 3.74
C PRO A 65 -25.66 -10.00 4.92
N SER A 66 -25.93 -8.92 5.65
CA SER A 66 -25.31 -8.75 6.94
C SER A 66 -25.64 -10.07 7.62
N GLY A 67 -24.61 -10.82 8.03
CA GLY A 67 -24.85 -11.88 9.00
C GLY A 67 -25.73 -11.29 10.11
N PRO A 68 -26.56 -12.11 10.77
CA PRO A 68 -27.43 -11.61 11.84
C PRO A 68 -26.63 -10.68 12.76
N GLU A 69 -27.20 -9.52 13.12
CA GLU A 69 -26.55 -8.59 14.04
C GLU A 69 -26.15 -9.35 15.30
N GLU A 70 -24.85 -9.45 15.54
CA GLU A 70 -24.30 -10.30 16.59
C GLU A 70 -23.78 -9.39 17.70
N LEU A 71 -24.47 -9.41 18.84
CA LEU A 71 -23.99 -8.81 20.08
C LEU A 71 -22.86 -9.67 20.64
N VAL A 72 -21.64 -9.13 20.68
CA VAL A 72 -20.46 -9.88 21.14
C VAL A 72 -19.95 -9.45 22.53
N TYR A 73 -20.43 -8.30 23.03
CA TYR A 73 -20.07 -7.77 24.35
C TYR A 73 -21.18 -6.83 24.85
N GLU A 74 -21.53 -6.93 26.13
CA GLU A 74 -22.48 -6.03 26.78
C GLU A 74 -22.03 -5.72 28.21
N LYS A 75 -22.13 -4.46 28.62
CA LYS A 75 -21.91 -4.00 29.99
C LYS A 75 -22.96 -3.00 30.40
N LYS A 76 -23.57 -3.20 31.57
CA LYS A 76 -24.43 -2.21 32.22
C LYS A 76 -23.60 -1.37 33.18
N LEU A 77 -23.56 -0.07 32.92
CA LEU A 77 -22.88 0.92 33.74
C LEU A 77 -23.84 1.52 34.79
N PRO A 78 -23.32 2.12 35.88
CA PRO A 78 -24.14 2.85 36.84
C PRO A 78 -25.06 3.87 36.16
N GLY A 79 -26.26 4.11 36.69
CA GLY A 79 -27.21 5.04 36.06
C GLY A 79 -27.94 4.49 34.83
N GLY A 80 -27.78 3.19 34.51
CA GLY A 80 -28.60 2.48 33.52
C GLY A 80 -28.11 2.55 32.08
N LEU A 81 -26.93 3.12 31.83
CA LEU A 81 -26.31 3.17 30.51
C LEU A 81 -25.80 1.78 30.11
N ARG A 82 -26.18 1.33 28.92
CA ARG A 82 -25.63 0.12 28.30
C ARG A 82 -24.48 0.45 27.35
N LEU A 83 -23.35 -0.23 27.51
CA LEU A 83 -22.25 -0.26 26.54
C LEU A 83 -22.29 -1.60 25.82
N SER A 84 -22.24 -1.62 24.49
CA SER A 84 -22.27 -2.88 23.73
C SER A 84 -21.37 -2.86 22.50
N VAL A 85 -20.86 -4.03 22.11
CA VAL A 85 -20.10 -4.22 20.85
C VAL A 85 -20.88 -5.18 19.95
N TRP A 86 -21.08 -4.77 18.71
CA TRP A 86 -21.86 -5.49 17.72
C TRP A 86 -21.07 -5.74 16.45
N LYS A 87 -21.20 -6.96 15.92
CA LYS A 87 -20.90 -7.24 14.52
C LYS A 87 -22.14 -6.95 13.69
N GLY A 88 -22.08 -5.90 12.88
CA GLY A 88 -23.25 -5.40 12.18
C GLY A 88 -22.94 -4.25 11.23
N ASN A 89 -23.91 -3.91 10.39
CA ASN A 89 -23.79 -2.82 9.43
C ASN A 89 -24.39 -1.52 9.99
N LEU A 90 -23.58 -0.45 10.03
CA LEU A 90 -24.02 0.86 10.52
C LEU A 90 -25.17 1.47 9.72
N THR A 91 -25.32 1.16 8.43
CA THR A 91 -26.39 1.73 7.60
C THR A 91 -27.79 1.26 8.03
N GLY A 92 -27.88 0.16 8.79
CA GLY A 92 -29.14 -0.42 9.26
C GLY A 92 -29.40 -0.22 10.76
N GLN A 93 -28.53 0.48 11.49
CA GLN A 93 -28.66 0.61 12.95
C GLN A 93 -29.83 1.49 13.34
N VAL A 94 -30.81 0.89 14.01
CA VAL A 94 -31.96 1.61 14.59
C VAL A 94 -31.55 2.22 15.94
N VAL A 95 -30.99 3.42 15.89
CA VAL A 95 -30.52 4.21 17.04
C VAL A 95 -30.84 5.69 16.81
N ASP A 96 -30.76 6.52 17.85
CA ASP A 96 -31.05 7.95 17.70
C ASP A 96 -29.97 8.67 16.87
N ALA A 97 -28.70 8.30 17.03
CA ALA A 97 -27.59 8.87 16.28
C ALA A 97 -26.64 7.80 15.73
N VAL A 98 -26.25 7.95 14.47
CA VAL A 98 -25.17 7.15 13.87
C VAL A 98 -23.96 8.04 13.68
N VAL A 99 -22.77 7.53 13.97
CA VAL A 99 -21.51 8.22 13.72
C VAL A 99 -20.92 7.77 12.40
N ASN A 100 -20.65 8.73 11.52
CA ASN A 100 -19.90 8.56 10.29
C ASN A 100 -18.41 8.87 10.52
N ALA A 101 -17.50 8.02 10.04
CA ALA A 101 -16.07 8.32 9.99
C ALA A 101 -15.76 9.14 8.72
N ALA A 102 -15.66 10.46 8.86
CA ALA A 102 -15.56 11.42 7.75
C ALA A 102 -14.15 12.04 7.63
N ASN A 103 -13.89 12.69 6.49
CA ASN A 103 -12.70 13.53 6.27
C ASN A 103 -13.01 15.01 6.52
N GLU A 104 -11.96 15.85 6.51
CA GLU A 104 -12.04 17.28 6.83
C GLU A 104 -12.92 18.09 5.86
N ASP A 105 -13.10 17.58 4.64
CA ASP A 105 -13.91 18.20 3.58
C ASP A 105 -15.37 17.70 3.59
N LEU A 106 -15.73 16.81 4.53
CA LEU A 106 -17.02 16.10 4.58
C LEU A 106 -17.44 15.53 3.20
N MET A 107 -16.46 15.02 2.46
CA MET A 107 -16.66 14.37 1.16
C MET A 107 -16.77 12.87 1.36
N HIS A 108 -17.98 12.32 1.21
CA HIS A 108 -18.29 10.93 1.54
C HIS A 108 -18.02 10.00 0.35
N ILE A 109 -16.77 9.97 -0.09
CA ILE A 109 -16.36 9.32 -1.35
C ILE A 109 -15.78 7.90 -1.19
N GLY A 110 -15.58 7.42 0.05
CA GLY A 110 -15.03 6.09 0.30
C GLY A 110 -15.43 5.48 1.64
N GLY A 111 -15.18 4.18 1.79
CA GLY A 111 -15.36 3.43 3.04
C GLY A 111 -16.78 3.50 3.62
N LEU A 112 -16.86 3.56 4.95
CA LEU A 112 -18.12 3.68 5.69
C LEU A 112 -18.89 4.98 5.33
N ALA A 113 -18.18 6.08 5.10
CA ALA A 113 -18.82 7.36 4.76
C ALA A 113 -19.63 7.27 3.47
N LEU A 114 -19.07 6.63 2.44
CA LEU A 114 -19.79 6.37 1.18
C LEU A 114 -21.01 5.47 1.41
N ALA A 115 -20.88 4.42 2.24
CA ALA A 115 -22.00 3.53 2.54
C ALA A 115 -23.16 4.26 3.23
N LEU A 116 -22.86 5.12 4.22
CA LEU A 116 -23.86 5.93 4.91
C LEU A 116 -24.49 6.98 3.99
N ALA A 117 -23.70 7.66 3.16
CA ALA A 117 -24.22 8.62 2.19
C ALA A 117 -25.12 7.96 1.13
N LYS A 118 -24.76 6.76 0.64
CA LYS A 118 -25.62 6.00 -0.29
C LYS A 118 -26.93 5.56 0.36
N ALA A 119 -26.87 5.07 1.59
CA ALA A 119 -28.06 4.59 2.30
C ALA A 119 -28.98 5.74 2.73
N GLY A 120 -28.43 6.86 3.20
CA GLY A 120 -29.21 8.03 3.61
C GLY A 120 -29.62 8.96 2.47
N GLY A 121 -29.03 8.82 1.28
CA GLY A 121 -29.37 9.60 0.09
C GLY A 121 -28.59 10.91 -0.06
N ALA A 122 -28.79 11.58 -1.20
CA ALA A 122 -28.01 12.75 -1.63
C ALA A 122 -27.98 13.90 -0.61
N VAL A 123 -29.04 14.03 0.20
CA VAL A 123 -29.20 15.06 1.24
C VAL A 123 -28.01 15.11 2.21
N ILE A 124 -27.41 13.96 2.54
CA ILE A 124 -26.24 13.92 3.44
C ILE A 124 -25.07 14.71 2.84
N GLN A 125 -24.81 14.54 1.54
CA GLN A 125 -23.70 15.21 0.87
C GLN A 125 -24.01 16.68 0.56
N ASP A 126 -25.28 17.01 0.28
CA ASP A 126 -25.74 18.38 0.10
C ASP A 126 -25.59 19.20 1.39
N GLU A 127 -26.07 18.68 2.52
CA GLU A 127 -25.94 19.33 3.82
C GLU A 127 -24.48 19.42 4.27
N SER A 128 -23.66 18.40 3.97
CA SER A 128 -22.22 18.42 4.22
C SER A 128 -21.52 19.54 3.42
N ARG A 129 -21.83 19.69 2.12
CA ARG A 129 -21.31 20.78 1.28
C ARG A 129 -21.71 22.15 1.83
N ASN A 130 -22.97 22.29 2.26
CA ASN A 130 -23.46 23.53 2.86
C ASN A 130 -22.76 23.83 4.20
N HIS A 131 -22.49 22.80 5.00
CA HIS A 131 -21.73 22.94 6.25
C HIS A 131 -20.32 23.47 5.98
N ILE A 132 -19.59 22.88 5.03
CA ILE A 132 -18.24 23.32 4.65
C ILE A 132 -18.24 24.71 4.05
N ALA A 133 -19.21 25.04 3.19
CA ALA A 133 -19.35 26.37 2.61
C ALA A 133 -19.54 27.46 3.67
N LYS A 134 -20.24 27.14 4.77
CA LYS A 134 -20.56 28.08 5.85
C LYS A 134 -19.50 28.16 6.94
N HIS A 135 -18.87 27.05 7.31
CA HIS A 135 -17.98 26.95 8.48
C HIS A 135 -16.53 26.62 8.14
N GLY A 136 -16.23 26.31 6.87
CA GLY A 136 -14.91 25.82 6.44
C GLY A 136 -14.70 24.34 6.75
N LYS A 137 -13.46 23.86 6.54
CA LYS A 137 -13.08 22.47 6.81
C LYS A 137 -13.24 22.11 8.29
N VAL A 138 -13.70 20.88 8.54
CA VAL A 138 -13.81 20.32 9.90
C VAL A 138 -12.46 19.72 10.28
N LYS A 139 -11.85 20.18 11.38
CA LYS A 139 -10.52 19.73 11.79
C LYS A 139 -10.55 18.32 12.38
N ALA A 140 -9.47 17.57 12.19
CA ALA A 140 -9.22 16.33 12.95
C ALA A 140 -9.44 16.53 14.46
N GLY A 141 -10.17 15.61 15.09
CA GLY A 141 -10.60 15.72 16.48
C GLY A 141 -11.96 16.40 16.69
N SER A 142 -12.62 16.87 15.63
CA SER A 142 -13.90 17.60 15.70
C SER A 142 -15.04 16.85 14.99
N ILE A 143 -16.27 17.35 15.16
CA ILE A 143 -17.46 16.78 14.53
C ILE A 143 -18.24 17.85 13.75
N ALA A 144 -19.01 17.42 12.76
CA ALA A 144 -20.13 18.15 12.16
C ALA A 144 -21.39 17.29 12.22
N VAL A 145 -22.57 17.90 12.19
CA VAL A 145 -23.85 17.18 12.29
C VAL A 145 -24.77 17.59 11.15
N THR A 146 -25.43 16.59 10.56
CA THR A 146 -26.41 16.72 9.48
C THR A 146 -27.65 15.89 9.81
N SER A 147 -28.70 16.05 9.00
CA SER A 147 -29.83 15.13 9.00
C SER A 147 -29.40 13.73 8.55
N ALA A 148 -30.13 12.72 9.01
CA ALA A 148 -29.84 11.32 8.71
C ALA A 148 -30.30 10.88 7.29
N GLY A 149 -31.02 11.74 6.58
CA GLY A 149 -31.70 11.36 5.33
C GLY A 149 -32.60 10.15 5.53
N ASN A 150 -32.39 9.10 4.73
CA ASN A 150 -33.15 7.84 4.79
C ASN A 150 -32.60 6.81 5.80
N LEU A 151 -31.55 7.14 6.57
CA LEU A 151 -31.02 6.22 7.57
C LEU A 151 -32.02 6.06 8.73
N PRO A 152 -32.08 4.89 9.38
CA PRO A 152 -32.99 4.63 10.51
C PRO A 152 -32.52 5.28 11.82
N CYS A 153 -32.09 6.54 11.76
CA CYS A 153 -31.68 7.35 12.91
C CYS A 153 -32.16 8.80 12.75
N LYS A 154 -32.08 9.59 13.83
CA LYS A 154 -32.54 10.99 13.82
C LYS A 154 -31.50 11.93 13.23
N VAL A 155 -30.22 11.71 13.58
CA VAL A 155 -29.10 12.55 13.15
C VAL A 155 -27.90 11.71 12.75
N LEU A 156 -27.09 12.27 11.85
CA LEU A 156 -25.81 11.72 11.45
C LEU A 156 -24.69 12.62 11.96
N ILE A 157 -23.81 12.06 12.81
CA ILE A 157 -22.66 12.76 13.37
C ILE A 157 -21.43 12.44 12.51
N HIS A 158 -20.92 13.40 11.77
CA HIS A 158 -19.69 13.29 10.99
C HIS A 158 -18.48 13.54 11.86
N ALA A 159 -17.80 12.48 12.25
CA ALA A 159 -16.61 12.52 13.07
C ALA A 159 -15.35 12.52 12.21
N VAL A 160 -14.54 13.56 12.34
CA VAL A 160 -13.27 13.68 11.61
C VAL A 160 -12.14 13.18 12.49
N GLY A 161 -11.79 11.92 12.29
CA GLY A 161 -10.63 11.30 12.93
C GLY A 161 -9.31 11.69 12.24
N PRO A 162 -8.16 11.45 12.89
CA PRO A 162 -6.86 11.71 12.30
C PRO A 162 -6.46 10.64 11.29
N GLU A 163 -5.72 11.05 10.26
CA GLU A 163 -4.95 10.14 9.39
C GLU A 163 -3.67 9.71 10.12
N TRP A 164 -3.43 8.40 10.18
CA TRP A 164 -2.30 7.84 10.92
C TRP A 164 -1.00 8.02 10.15
N THR A 165 -0.07 8.71 10.78
CA THR A 165 1.31 8.83 10.29
C THR A 165 2.27 8.47 11.41
N GLN A 166 3.25 7.59 11.14
CA GLN A 166 4.19 7.13 12.18
C GLN A 166 4.95 8.30 12.84
N GLY A 167 5.22 9.38 12.10
CA GLY A 167 5.86 10.60 12.62
C GLY A 167 4.98 11.48 13.51
N ARG A 168 3.65 11.28 13.54
CA ARG A 168 2.69 12.06 14.35
C ARG A 168 1.80 11.18 15.24
N SER A 169 2.24 9.95 15.54
CA SER A 169 1.44 8.96 16.28
C SER A 169 0.81 9.51 17.57
N ALA A 170 1.58 10.20 18.43
CA ALA A 170 1.05 10.80 19.66
C ALA A 170 -0.03 11.88 19.40
N GLN A 171 0.12 12.68 18.35
CA GLN A 171 -0.90 13.66 17.96
C GLN A 171 -2.16 12.96 17.42
N CYS A 172 -2.00 11.92 16.60
CA CYS A 172 -3.10 11.11 16.12
C CYS A 172 -3.86 10.47 17.30
N GLU A 173 -3.16 9.92 18.30
CA GLU A 173 -3.82 9.38 19.50
C GLU A 173 -4.65 10.46 20.23
N LEU A 174 -4.09 11.67 20.41
CA LEU A 174 -4.81 12.80 21.03
C LEU A 174 -6.01 13.30 20.20
N GLU A 175 -5.90 13.33 18.88
CA GLU A 175 -6.98 13.74 17.99
C GLU A 175 -8.11 12.70 17.97
N LEU A 176 -7.77 11.40 18.04
CA LEU A 176 -8.76 10.33 18.20
C LEU A 176 -9.45 10.42 19.57
N GLU A 177 -8.72 10.67 20.66
CA GLU A 177 -9.35 10.95 21.97
C GLU A 177 -10.31 12.15 21.87
N ARG A 178 -9.88 13.23 21.21
CA ARG A 178 -10.67 14.46 21.08
C ARG A 178 -11.96 14.27 20.28
N VAL A 179 -11.92 13.51 19.18
CA VAL A 179 -13.13 13.27 18.38
C VAL A 179 -14.14 12.41 19.15
N ILE A 180 -13.68 11.38 19.89
CA ILE A 180 -14.55 10.56 20.74
C ILE A 180 -15.19 11.39 21.84
N ARG A 181 -14.43 12.27 22.51
CA ARG A 181 -15.01 13.22 23.48
C ARG A 181 -16.03 14.16 22.84
N SER A 182 -15.78 14.64 21.62
CA SER A 182 -16.68 15.54 20.91
C SER A 182 -18.01 14.85 20.56
N ILE A 183 -17.97 13.59 20.10
CA ILE A 183 -19.16 12.77 19.84
C ILE A 183 -19.97 12.61 21.13
N LEU A 184 -19.35 12.13 22.20
CA LEU A 184 -20.04 11.85 23.47
C LEU A 184 -20.57 13.14 24.12
N GLY A 185 -19.82 14.23 24.02
CA GLY A 185 -20.24 15.56 24.48
C GLY A 185 -21.47 16.08 23.75
N TYR A 186 -21.52 15.91 22.43
CA TYR A 186 -22.71 16.27 21.63
C TYR A 186 -23.92 15.42 22.00
N VAL A 187 -23.77 14.09 22.05
CA VAL A 187 -24.84 13.16 22.41
C VAL A 187 -25.40 13.45 23.80
N ARG A 188 -24.55 13.78 24.77
CA ARG A 188 -24.97 14.19 26.12
C ARG A 188 -25.74 15.51 26.13
N GLY A 189 -25.30 16.48 25.33
CA GLY A 189 -25.91 17.81 25.26
C GLY A 189 -27.29 17.81 24.59
N GLU A 190 -27.55 16.85 23.72
CA GLU A 190 -28.75 16.80 22.89
C GLU A 190 -29.83 15.89 23.49
N SER A 191 -30.90 16.49 24.00
CA SER A 191 -31.96 15.78 24.73
C SER A 191 -32.72 14.73 23.90
N SER A 192 -32.70 14.86 22.58
CA SER A 192 -33.38 13.96 21.65
C SER A 192 -32.62 12.66 21.35
N ILE A 193 -31.34 12.58 21.76
CA ILE A 193 -30.45 11.44 21.49
C ILE A 193 -30.23 10.65 22.79
N ARG A 194 -30.67 9.38 22.81
CA ARG A 194 -30.47 8.46 23.93
C ARG A 194 -29.59 7.26 23.55
N THR A 195 -29.52 6.94 22.27
CA THR A 195 -28.77 5.80 21.74
C THR A 195 -27.84 6.24 20.60
N VAL A 196 -26.59 5.79 20.63
CA VAL A 196 -25.59 6.14 19.58
C VAL A 196 -24.83 4.91 19.11
N ALA A 197 -24.62 4.79 17.80
CA ALA A 197 -23.76 3.78 17.18
C ALA A 197 -22.47 4.40 16.64
N ILE A 198 -21.32 3.91 17.11
CA ILE A 198 -19.99 4.45 16.84
C ILE A 198 -19.12 3.39 16.14
N PRO A 199 -18.51 3.69 14.97
CA PRO A 199 -17.59 2.78 14.30
C PRO A 199 -16.18 2.88 14.91
N ALA A 200 -15.26 2.03 14.44
CA ALA A 200 -13.82 2.20 14.71
C ALA A 200 -13.25 3.37 13.87
N ILE A 201 -13.41 4.60 14.38
CA ILE A 201 -13.01 5.82 13.68
C ILE A 201 -11.49 5.79 13.41
N SER A 202 -11.12 6.13 12.17
CA SER A 202 -9.74 6.12 11.63
C SER A 202 -9.09 4.75 11.36
N SER A 203 -9.67 3.61 11.75
CA SER A 203 -9.02 2.30 11.58
C SER A 203 -9.04 1.74 10.15
N GLY A 204 -9.79 2.37 9.24
CA GLY A 204 -9.90 2.00 7.83
C GLY A 204 -8.90 2.75 6.95
N ILE A 205 -9.40 3.55 6.01
CA ILE A 205 -8.60 4.32 5.03
C ILE A 205 -7.51 5.17 5.70
N PHE A 206 -7.80 5.71 6.88
CA PHE A 206 -6.86 6.55 7.64
C PHE A 206 -5.76 5.76 8.36
N GLY A 207 -5.73 4.43 8.23
CA GLY A 207 -4.58 3.59 8.59
C GLY A 207 -4.24 3.53 10.08
N PHE A 208 -5.14 3.97 10.97
CA PHE A 208 -4.90 3.94 12.41
C PHE A 208 -4.77 2.49 12.92
N PRO A 209 -3.69 2.13 13.65
CA PRO A 209 -3.49 0.77 14.13
C PRO A 209 -4.70 0.28 14.92
N LEU A 210 -5.32 -0.80 14.43
CA LEU A 210 -6.64 -1.24 14.87
C LEU A 210 -6.78 -1.41 16.39
N HIS A 211 -5.84 -2.12 17.03
CA HIS A 211 -5.89 -2.33 18.48
C HIS A 211 -5.73 -1.03 19.27
N ARG A 212 -4.84 -0.13 18.83
CA ARG A 212 -4.65 1.17 19.49
C ARG A 212 -5.87 2.07 19.30
N CYS A 213 -6.47 2.06 18.11
CA CYS A 213 -7.74 2.73 17.84
C CYS A 213 -8.83 2.25 18.81
N ALA A 214 -9.02 0.93 18.93
CA ALA A 214 -10.00 0.33 19.84
C ALA A 214 -9.73 0.68 21.31
N GLU A 215 -8.49 0.58 21.78
CA GLU A 215 -8.06 0.98 23.13
C GLU A 215 -8.39 2.44 23.43
N ILE A 216 -8.10 3.35 22.50
CA ILE A 216 -8.36 4.78 22.67
C ILE A 216 -9.87 5.06 22.68
N ILE A 217 -10.64 4.44 21.80
CA ILE A 217 -12.09 4.60 21.74
C ILE A 217 -12.74 4.13 23.04
N ALA A 218 -12.43 2.89 23.48
CA ALA A 218 -12.98 2.31 24.70
C ALA A 218 -12.50 3.08 25.95
N GLY A 219 -11.21 3.37 26.04
CA GLY A 219 -10.61 4.09 27.16
C GLY A 219 -11.11 5.53 27.29
N THR A 220 -11.28 6.24 26.17
CA THR A 220 -11.87 7.59 26.19
C THR A 220 -13.33 7.56 26.59
N THR A 221 -14.08 6.57 26.13
CA THR A 221 -15.48 6.37 26.52
C THR A 221 -15.59 6.07 28.02
N LYS A 222 -14.68 5.25 28.57
CA LYS A 222 -14.60 4.97 30.01
C LYS A 222 -14.32 6.25 30.80
N LYS A 223 -13.28 7.00 30.41
CA LYS A 223 -12.94 8.29 31.03
C LYS A 223 -14.15 9.24 31.03
N PHE A 224 -14.88 9.33 29.92
CA PHE A 224 -16.10 10.13 29.84
C PHE A 224 -17.19 9.67 30.81
N CYS A 225 -17.44 8.36 30.89
CA CYS A 225 -18.41 7.79 31.83
C CYS A 225 -17.97 7.93 33.31
N ASP A 226 -16.70 8.12 33.59
CA ASP A 226 -16.21 8.31 34.97
C ASP A 226 -16.31 9.77 35.42
N THR A 227 -16.16 10.73 34.49
CA THR A 227 -16.07 12.15 34.82
C THR A 227 -17.34 12.93 34.59
N GLU A 228 -18.23 12.47 33.71
CA GLU A 228 -19.41 13.22 33.27
C GLU A 228 -20.72 12.53 33.68
N SER A 229 -21.79 13.31 33.83
CA SER A 229 -23.14 12.76 34.03
C SER A 229 -23.78 12.37 32.68
N TYR A 230 -24.30 11.15 32.59
CA TYR A 230 -24.90 10.57 31.38
C TYR A 230 -26.30 9.99 31.61
N HIS A 231 -27.03 10.45 32.63
CA HIS A 231 -28.35 9.89 33.03
C HIS A 231 -29.44 9.91 31.95
N LYS A 232 -29.23 10.65 30.85
CA LYS A 232 -30.16 10.70 29.71
C LYS A 232 -29.83 9.68 28.60
N MET A 233 -28.58 9.18 28.58
CA MET A 233 -28.12 8.19 27.60
C MET A 233 -28.55 6.79 28.03
N ALA A 234 -29.16 6.06 27.11
CA ALA A 234 -29.59 4.67 27.30
C ALA A 234 -28.54 3.68 26.77
N GLU A 235 -27.88 3.98 25.63
CA GLU A 235 -26.93 3.03 25.04
C GLU A 235 -25.84 3.68 24.17
N ILE A 236 -24.61 3.18 24.31
CA ILE A 236 -23.49 3.39 23.37
C ILE A 236 -23.15 2.04 22.74
N ARG A 237 -23.28 1.95 21.41
CA ARG A 237 -22.91 0.76 20.63
C ARG A 237 -21.64 1.02 19.84
N PHE A 238 -20.66 0.13 19.95
CA PHE A 238 -19.58 0.05 18.98
C PHE A 238 -19.93 -0.97 17.91
N VAL A 239 -19.96 -0.56 16.66
CA VAL A 239 -20.48 -1.40 15.56
C VAL A 239 -19.45 -1.49 14.46
N ASN A 240 -19.22 -2.69 13.93
CA ASN A 240 -18.40 -2.87 12.74
C ASN A 240 -18.77 -4.16 11.98
N ILE A 241 -18.54 -4.21 10.67
CA ILE A 241 -18.92 -5.38 9.83
C ILE A 241 -17.89 -6.51 9.87
N ASP A 242 -16.60 -6.21 10.01
CA ASP A 242 -15.53 -7.20 9.99
C ASP A 242 -15.19 -7.72 11.39
N THR A 243 -14.96 -9.04 11.47
CA THR A 243 -14.64 -9.74 12.72
C THR A 243 -13.39 -9.18 13.42
N PRO A 244 -12.25 -8.90 12.74
CA PRO A 244 -11.06 -8.37 13.42
C PRO A 244 -11.32 -7.09 14.23
N THR A 245 -12.06 -6.14 13.66
CA THR A 245 -12.38 -4.88 14.35
C THR A 245 -13.33 -5.09 15.52
N VAL A 246 -14.32 -5.97 15.35
CA VAL A 246 -15.25 -6.36 16.42
C VAL A 246 -14.51 -7.02 17.57
N THR A 247 -13.59 -7.94 17.28
CA THR A 247 -12.75 -8.61 18.29
C THR A 247 -11.84 -7.61 19.02
N ALA A 248 -11.19 -6.71 18.28
CA ALA A 248 -10.35 -5.67 18.89
C ALA A 248 -11.14 -4.74 19.81
N MET A 249 -12.34 -4.33 19.39
CA MET A 249 -13.21 -3.47 20.19
C MET A 249 -13.76 -4.19 21.43
N LYS A 250 -14.14 -5.47 21.30
CA LYS A 250 -14.52 -6.32 22.45
C LYS A 250 -13.39 -6.40 23.47
N ALA A 251 -12.18 -6.73 23.03
CA ALA A 251 -11.01 -6.80 23.91
C ALA A 251 -10.70 -5.46 24.60
N ALA A 252 -10.81 -4.34 23.87
CA ALA A 252 -10.62 -3.01 24.44
C ALA A 252 -11.71 -2.65 25.47
N CYS A 253 -12.97 -3.03 25.22
CA CYS A 253 -14.06 -2.86 26.19
C CYS A 253 -13.87 -3.73 27.42
N GLU A 254 -13.43 -4.98 27.27
CA GLU A 254 -13.10 -5.87 28.39
C GLU A 254 -11.97 -5.29 29.25
N GLY A 255 -10.95 -4.71 28.62
CA GLY A 255 -9.86 -4.02 29.33
C GLY A 255 -10.29 -2.74 30.06
N ALA A 256 -11.23 -1.97 29.50
CA ALA A 256 -11.63 -0.67 30.04
C ALA A 256 -12.81 -0.74 31.04
N PHE A 257 -13.76 -1.66 30.82
CA PHE A 257 -15.02 -1.76 31.57
C PHE A 257 -15.19 -3.12 32.29
N GLY A 258 -14.26 -4.05 32.11
CA GLY A 258 -14.34 -5.41 32.65
C GLY A 258 -15.13 -6.37 31.77
N MET A 259 -15.21 -7.63 32.21
CA MET A 259 -15.86 -8.71 31.45
C MET A 259 -17.36 -8.44 31.22
N SER A 260 -17.86 -9.01 30.11
CA SER A 260 -19.27 -8.91 29.68
C SER A 260 -20.24 -9.43 30.75
N ASP A 261 -21.37 -8.76 30.92
CA ASP A 261 -22.40 -9.16 31.89
C ASP A 261 -23.20 -10.41 31.45
N GLN A 262 -22.95 -10.96 30.26
CA GLN A 262 -23.64 -12.14 29.72
C GLN A 262 -23.10 -13.51 30.20
N ILE A 263 -22.42 -13.61 31.34
CA ILE A 263 -21.93 -14.90 31.87
C ILE A 263 -22.99 -15.66 32.72
N ASP A 264 -24.14 -15.07 33.07
CA ASP A 264 -25.11 -15.69 34.00
C ASP A 264 -26.32 -16.42 33.38
N LYS A 265 -26.28 -16.83 32.09
CA LYS A 265 -27.41 -17.57 31.49
C LYS A 265 -27.13 -18.99 30.98
N LEU A 266 -25.95 -19.55 31.22
CA LEU A 266 -25.60 -20.91 30.77
C LEU A 266 -24.98 -21.84 31.83
N GLN A 267 -25.06 -21.51 33.12
CA GLN A 267 -24.73 -22.46 34.20
C GLN A 267 -25.95 -22.74 35.08
N GLY A 268 -26.86 -23.56 34.55
CA GLY A 268 -27.88 -24.26 35.32
C GLY A 268 -27.50 -25.74 35.47
N SER A 269 -27.44 -26.19 36.73
CA SER A 269 -27.35 -27.58 37.21
C SER A 269 -26.14 -28.43 36.81
N ALA A 270 -25.16 -28.51 37.71
CA ALA A 270 -24.31 -29.70 37.86
C ALA A 270 -24.88 -30.57 39.00
N PRO A 271 -24.99 -31.90 38.84
CA PRO A 271 -25.08 -32.80 39.98
C PRO A 271 -23.68 -33.15 40.50
N ASP A 272 -23.62 -33.15 41.83
CA ASP A 272 -22.59 -33.62 42.73
C ASP A 272 -22.12 -35.06 42.44
N SER A 273 -20.81 -35.29 42.53
CA SER A 273 -20.28 -36.54 43.07
C SER A 273 -18.83 -36.37 43.52
N SER A 274 -18.71 -36.04 44.80
CA SER A 274 -17.56 -36.26 45.66
C SER A 274 -17.07 -37.73 45.64
N GLN A 275 -15.74 -37.99 45.61
CA GLN A 275 -15.04 -38.87 46.58
C GLN A 275 -13.55 -39.16 46.25
N ARG A 276 -12.69 -38.90 47.26
CA ARG A 276 -11.55 -39.74 47.77
C ARG A 276 -10.34 -39.99 46.83
N LEU A 277 -9.06 -39.83 47.23
CA LEU A 277 -8.36 -40.07 48.50
C LEU A 277 -7.08 -39.23 48.64
N SER A 278 -6.78 -38.90 49.89
CA SER A 278 -5.50 -38.41 50.44
C SER A 278 -4.42 -39.49 50.57
N ALA A 279 -3.13 -39.13 50.54
CA ALA A 279 -2.24 -39.12 51.72
C ALA A 279 -0.74 -39.00 51.38
N ASN A 280 -0.04 -38.15 52.16
CA ASN A 280 1.33 -38.27 52.68
C ASN A 280 2.53 -38.19 51.71
N GLN A 281 3.69 -37.64 52.07
CA GLN A 281 4.21 -36.90 53.23
C GLN A 281 5.57 -36.31 52.80
N SER A 282 5.95 -35.18 53.38
CA SER A 282 7.29 -34.57 53.29
C SER A 282 8.35 -35.39 54.05
N PRO A 283 9.65 -35.06 53.94
CA PRO A 283 10.19 -34.15 54.94
C PRO A 283 11.24 -33.13 54.43
N SER A 284 11.17 -31.97 55.07
CA SER A 284 12.13 -30.87 55.13
C SER A 284 13.40 -31.21 55.91
N TYR A 285 14.54 -30.56 55.63
CA TYR A 285 15.40 -29.94 56.65
C TYR A 285 16.33 -28.86 56.04
N SER A 286 16.72 -27.95 56.94
CA SER A 286 17.17 -26.56 56.85
C SER A 286 18.69 -26.28 56.69
N HIS A 287 19.01 -24.97 56.54
CA HIS A 287 20.26 -24.25 56.93
C HIS A 287 21.50 -24.52 56.05
N ASN A 288 22.42 -23.60 55.71
CA ASN A 288 22.79 -22.29 56.23
C ASN A 288 23.66 -21.48 55.21
N ALA A 289 23.99 -20.23 55.55
CA ALA A 289 24.69 -19.21 54.76
C ALA A 289 26.24 -19.22 54.81
N THR A 290 26.85 -18.18 54.20
CA THR A 290 28.27 -17.71 54.17
C THR A 290 29.13 -18.31 53.04
N GLY A 291 30.03 -17.62 52.32
CA GLY A 291 30.59 -16.27 52.29
C GLY A 291 31.87 -16.31 51.41
N SER A 292 32.24 -15.20 50.74
CA SER A 292 33.59 -14.76 50.26
C SER A 292 34.69 -15.81 49.95
N GLY A 293 35.52 -15.78 48.89
CA GLY A 293 36.04 -14.73 48.02
C GLY A 293 37.51 -15.07 47.63
N LEU A 294 37.92 -14.75 46.39
CA LEU A 294 39.27 -14.43 45.86
C LEU A 294 40.47 -15.43 45.93
N SER A 295 41.09 -15.72 44.77
CA SER A 295 42.52 -15.48 44.38
C SER A 295 42.86 -16.30 43.11
N TYR A 296 43.30 -15.79 41.95
CA TYR A 296 44.53 -15.09 41.47
C TYR A 296 45.62 -16.00 40.84
N ALA A 297 46.13 -15.54 39.68
CA ALA A 297 47.39 -15.85 38.96
C ALA A 297 47.47 -17.12 38.07
N ALA A 298 48.21 -17.20 36.96
CA ALA A 298 48.84 -16.24 36.03
C ALA A 298 49.46 -17.02 34.83
N VAL A 299 49.39 -16.44 33.63
CA VAL A 299 50.36 -16.34 32.50
C VAL A 299 51.26 -17.54 32.09
N THR A 300 51.24 -17.89 30.79
CA THR A 300 52.37 -17.94 29.81
C THR A 300 51.93 -18.65 28.51
N ALA A 301 52.73 -18.71 27.45
CA ALA A 301 52.79 -17.82 26.28
C ALA A 301 53.21 -18.67 25.04
N HIS A 302 52.99 -18.14 23.82
CA HIS A 302 53.52 -18.59 22.50
C HIS A 302 52.94 -19.91 21.93
N SER A 303 52.67 -20.11 20.64
CA SER A 303 53.31 -19.64 19.40
C SER A 303 52.39 -19.88 18.17
N SER A 304 52.51 -19.04 17.13
CA SER A 304 52.14 -19.32 15.72
C SER A 304 53.42 -19.76 14.95
N PRO A 305 53.46 -19.99 13.62
CA PRO A 305 52.41 -20.09 12.57
C PRO A 305 52.63 -21.30 11.61
N SER A 306 51.74 -21.52 10.62
CA SER A 306 52.06 -21.68 9.17
C SER A 306 50.99 -22.46 8.36
N TYR A 307 50.65 -21.93 7.18
CA TYR A 307 49.94 -22.60 6.08
C TYR A 307 50.96 -23.31 5.15
N PRO A 308 50.56 -24.35 4.40
CA PRO A 308 50.36 -24.14 2.95
C PRO A 308 49.16 -24.91 2.36
N GLY A 309 48.77 -24.55 1.14
CA GLY A 309 47.58 -25.03 0.46
C GLY A 309 47.77 -26.10 -0.64
N ALA A 310 46.63 -26.35 -1.31
CA ALA A 310 46.38 -26.95 -2.63
C ALA A 310 46.88 -28.39 -2.93
N ALA A 311 45.95 -29.34 -3.12
CA ALA A 311 45.46 -29.77 -4.45
C ALA A 311 44.82 -31.19 -4.46
N SER A 312 43.77 -31.30 -5.29
CA SER A 312 43.30 -32.45 -6.10
C SER A 312 42.79 -33.77 -5.49
N SER A 313 41.50 -33.99 -5.79
CA SER A 313 40.91 -35.14 -6.51
C SER A 313 40.25 -36.30 -5.75
N SER A 314 39.01 -36.55 -6.20
CA SER A 314 38.25 -37.80 -6.29
C SER A 314 37.94 -38.58 -5.01
N GLY A 315 36.65 -38.57 -4.64
CA GLY A 315 36.07 -39.49 -3.67
C GLY A 315 34.55 -39.31 -3.58
N SER A 316 33.85 -40.13 -4.35
CA SER A 316 32.40 -40.24 -4.46
C SER A 316 31.66 -40.39 -3.13
N SER A 317 30.66 -39.53 -2.94
CA SER A 317 29.37 -39.74 -2.28
C SER A 317 29.25 -40.89 -1.26
N GLY A 318 29.36 -40.54 0.02
CA GLY A 318 28.79 -41.28 1.14
C GLY A 318 28.00 -40.31 2.02
N SER A 319 26.68 -40.24 1.81
CA SER A 319 25.74 -39.47 2.62
C SER A 319 25.63 -40.10 4.02
N ALA A 320 26.42 -39.64 4.99
CA ALA A 320 26.17 -39.90 6.40
C ALA A 320 25.21 -38.84 6.94
N ASN A 321 23.92 -39.13 6.82
CA ASN A 321 22.82 -38.35 7.37
C ASN A 321 22.71 -38.68 8.87
N PRO A 322 22.86 -37.75 9.82
CA PRO A 322 22.59 -38.04 11.22
C PRO A 322 21.07 -38.06 11.43
N ARG A 323 20.44 -39.19 11.11
CA ARG A 323 19.10 -39.54 11.60
C ARG A 323 19.24 -40.53 12.74
N ALA A 324 19.15 -40.03 13.97
CA ALA A 324 18.47 -40.70 15.09
C ALA A 324 18.54 -39.82 16.35
N HIS A 325 17.39 -39.32 16.81
CA HIS A 325 16.83 -39.82 18.07
C HIS A 325 15.34 -39.51 18.21
N SER A 326 14.70 -40.51 18.78
CA SER A 326 13.31 -40.72 19.12
C SER A 326 12.87 -40.00 20.40
N SER A 327 11.76 -39.29 20.35
CA SER A 327 10.69 -39.40 21.35
C SER A 327 9.35 -39.19 20.62
N GLY A 328 8.38 -40.08 20.87
CA GLY A 328 7.17 -40.27 20.07
C GLY A 328 6.14 -39.13 20.14
N SER A 329 6.53 -37.92 19.78
CA SER A 329 5.62 -36.80 19.57
C SER A 329 5.16 -36.79 18.12
N GLN A 330 3.85 -36.96 17.89
CA GLN A 330 3.25 -36.74 16.57
C GLN A 330 3.44 -35.26 16.18
N PRO A 331 3.75 -34.95 14.91
CA PRO A 331 3.81 -33.57 14.47
C PRO A 331 2.45 -32.91 14.66
N ALA A 332 2.44 -31.72 15.25
CA ALA A 332 1.20 -30.96 15.45
C ALA A 332 0.58 -30.52 14.12
N PHE A 333 1.42 -30.35 13.10
CA PHE A 333 1.01 -30.11 11.72
C PHE A 333 1.91 -30.87 10.76
N THR A 334 1.32 -31.44 9.71
CA THR A 334 2.02 -31.91 8.52
C THR A 334 1.42 -31.22 7.31
N ILE A 335 2.21 -30.38 6.62
CA ILE A 335 1.74 -29.56 5.49
C ILE A 335 2.76 -29.69 4.37
N TYR A 336 2.34 -30.26 3.23
CA TYR A 336 3.16 -30.38 2.02
C TYR A 336 4.60 -30.89 2.26
N GLY A 337 4.76 -31.84 3.19
CA GLY A 337 6.04 -32.45 3.56
C GLY A 337 6.76 -31.81 4.75
N LEU A 338 6.40 -30.57 5.15
CA LEU A 338 6.94 -29.92 6.34
C LEU A 338 6.20 -30.42 7.58
N LYS A 339 6.96 -30.71 8.64
CA LYS A 339 6.40 -31.16 9.92
C LYS A 339 6.75 -30.17 11.03
N LEU A 340 5.74 -29.69 11.74
CA LEU A 340 5.90 -28.74 12.85
C LEU A 340 5.66 -29.45 14.19
N TYR A 341 6.63 -29.32 15.10
CA TYR A 341 6.61 -29.91 16.44
C TYR A 341 6.69 -28.83 17.50
N LEU A 342 5.97 -29.01 18.61
CA LEU A 342 6.11 -28.23 19.83
C LEU A 342 6.77 -29.12 20.90
N MET A 343 7.90 -28.68 21.45
CA MET A 343 8.72 -29.44 22.39
C MET A 343 8.94 -28.66 23.68
N LYS A 344 8.93 -29.39 24.81
CA LYS A 344 9.49 -28.91 26.08
C LYS A 344 10.93 -29.37 26.16
N GLY A 345 11.88 -28.45 26.24
CA GLY A 345 13.30 -28.79 26.29
C GLY A 345 14.21 -27.57 26.19
N CYS A 346 15.49 -27.78 26.39
CA CYS A 346 16.52 -26.75 26.23
C CYS A 346 16.93 -26.66 24.75
N ILE A 347 17.16 -25.44 24.25
CA ILE A 347 17.43 -25.20 22.83
C ILE A 347 18.85 -25.66 22.44
N GLU A 348 19.79 -25.60 23.38
CA GLU A 348 21.19 -25.99 23.21
C GLU A 348 21.40 -27.52 23.14
N ASP A 349 20.37 -28.30 23.50
CA ASP A 349 20.38 -29.77 23.46
C ASP A 349 19.71 -30.32 22.18
N GLN A 350 19.23 -29.45 21.29
CA GLN A 350 18.49 -29.86 20.09
C GLN A 350 19.40 -30.41 19.01
N ILE A 351 19.07 -31.60 18.51
CA ILE A 351 19.81 -32.26 17.42
C ILE A 351 19.12 -31.92 16.09
N THR A 352 19.37 -30.70 15.59
CA THR A 352 18.81 -30.22 14.31
C THR A 352 19.88 -29.63 13.40
N CYS A 353 19.64 -29.59 12.09
CA CYS A 353 20.62 -29.02 11.16
C CYS A 353 20.89 -27.55 11.46
N VAL A 354 19.85 -26.80 11.83
CA VAL A 354 19.93 -25.38 12.21
C VAL A 354 19.36 -25.17 13.61
N ILE A 355 20.04 -24.36 14.43
CA ILE A 355 19.52 -23.83 15.70
C ILE A 355 19.40 -22.31 15.59
N VAL A 356 18.27 -21.75 15.99
CA VAL A 356 18.05 -20.29 15.98
C VAL A 356 18.39 -19.69 17.34
N ASN A 357 19.25 -18.67 17.34
CA ASN A 357 19.57 -17.87 18.52
C ASN A 357 18.90 -16.48 18.41
N SER A 358 18.53 -15.90 19.54
CA SER A 358 17.96 -14.55 19.64
C SER A 358 18.94 -13.59 20.31
N LEU A 359 19.28 -12.49 19.64
CA LEU A 359 20.15 -11.42 20.12
C LEU A 359 19.38 -10.11 20.29
N GLY A 360 19.77 -9.33 21.29
CA GLY A 360 19.30 -7.95 21.48
C GLY A 360 19.97 -6.95 20.53
N ALA A 361 19.48 -5.70 20.55
CA ALA A 361 19.91 -4.63 19.63
C ALA A 361 21.42 -4.28 19.72
N ASN A 362 22.06 -4.54 20.86
CA ASN A 362 23.50 -4.35 21.05
C ASN A 362 24.35 -5.51 20.52
N ARG A 363 23.71 -6.54 19.93
CA ARG A 363 24.36 -7.74 19.37
C ARG A 363 25.26 -8.47 20.38
N ASN A 364 25.00 -8.29 21.68
CA ASN A 364 25.79 -8.88 22.74
C ASN A 364 25.36 -10.34 22.97
N PRO A 365 26.20 -11.36 22.65
CA PRO A 365 25.84 -12.76 22.82
C PRO A 365 25.74 -13.21 24.29
N TYR A 366 26.18 -12.36 25.23
CA TYR A 366 26.09 -12.60 26.66
C TYR A 366 24.79 -12.07 27.29
N GLU A 367 23.88 -11.52 26.50
CA GLU A 367 22.59 -11.03 26.97
C GLU A 367 21.46 -11.99 26.60
N GLY A 368 20.58 -12.25 27.57
CA GLY A 368 19.47 -13.21 27.42
C GLY A 368 19.84 -14.66 27.74
N ASN A 369 18.88 -15.38 28.31
CA ASN A 369 19.09 -16.75 28.81
C ASN A 369 19.37 -17.75 27.66
N ILE A 370 18.67 -17.59 26.53
CA ILE A 370 18.82 -18.43 25.33
C ILE A 370 20.24 -18.28 24.74
N SER A 371 20.69 -17.05 24.49
CA SER A 371 22.01 -16.82 23.88
C SER A 371 23.15 -17.27 24.80
N LYS A 372 23.02 -17.09 26.13
CA LYS A 372 24.00 -17.62 27.10
C LYS A 372 24.09 -19.15 27.05
N ALA A 373 22.96 -19.83 27.00
CA ALA A 373 22.91 -21.29 26.98
C ALA A 373 23.54 -21.86 25.70
N ILE A 374 23.18 -21.30 24.53
CA ILE A 374 23.75 -21.65 23.23
C ILE A 374 25.28 -21.41 23.22
N LEU A 375 25.74 -20.26 23.73
CA LEU A 375 27.16 -19.90 23.75
C LEU A 375 27.98 -20.80 24.68
N SER A 376 27.44 -21.09 25.87
CA SER A 376 28.08 -21.98 26.84
C SER A 376 28.27 -23.39 26.28
N ARG A 377 27.35 -23.85 25.43
CA ARG A 377 27.42 -25.18 24.81
C ARG A 377 28.31 -25.20 23.57
N ALA A 378 28.25 -24.17 22.72
CA ALA A 378 29.00 -24.09 21.47
C ALA A 378 30.50 -23.83 21.66
N GLY A 379 30.88 -23.16 22.76
CA GLY A 379 32.26 -22.76 23.05
C GLY A 379 32.68 -21.46 22.36
N ASP A 380 33.92 -21.05 22.60
CA ASP A 380 34.45 -19.73 22.21
C ASP A 380 34.53 -19.50 20.69
N GLY A 381 34.57 -20.56 19.89
CA GLY A 381 34.59 -20.46 18.43
C GLY A 381 33.36 -19.72 17.88
N LEU A 382 32.17 -20.02 18.40
CA LEU A 382 30.91 -19.38 18.00
C LEU A 382 30.95 -17.87 18.25
N ARG A 383 31.55 -17.47 19.39
CA ARG A 383 31.72 -16.07 19.75
C ARG A 383 32.57 -15.31 18.74
N GLN A 384 33.72 -15.90 18.37
CA GLN A 384 34.67 -15.25 17.48
C GLN A 384 34.09 -15.08 16.08
N GLU A 385 33.41 -16.11 15.56
CA GLU A 385 32.76 -16.02 14.24
C GLU A 385 31.62 -15.01 14.22
N LEU A 386 30.78 -14.99 15.27
CA LEU A 386 29.70 -14.02 15.40
C LEU A 386 30.24 -12.58 15.48
N PHE A 387 31.31 -12.35 16.25
CA PHE A 387 31.96 -11.05 16.36
C PHE A 387 32.55 -10.59 15.02
N TYR A 388 33.27 -11.47 14.32
CA TYR A 388 33.88 -11.16 13.02
C TYR A 388 32.82 -10.85 11.96
N LYS A 389 31.80 -11.70 11.82
CA LYS A 389 30.70 -11.48 10.86
C LYS A 389 29.84 -10.27 11.21
N GLY A 390 29.71 -9.95 12.50
CA GLY A 390 28.94 -8.80 12.98
C GLY A 390 29.48 -7.43 12.55
N GLN A 391 30.77 -7.33 12.20
CA GLN A 391 31.43 -6.07 11.83
C GLN A 391 31.07 -5.56 10.43
N TYR A 392 30.59 -6.43 9.54
CA TYR A 392 30.32 -6.11 8.14
C TYR A 392 28.83 -5.91 7.84
N LEU A 393 27.98 -5.85 8.86
CA LEU A 393 26.53 -5.80 8.72
C LEU A 393 25.99 -4.37 8.75
N THR A 394 25.05 -4.11 7.86
CA THR A 394 24.28 -2.87 7.79
C THR A 394 23.14 -2.85 8.82
N ALA A 395 22.47 -1.71 8.96
CA ALA A 395 21.27 -1.60 9.81
C ALA A 395 20.08 -2.44 9.29
N ARG A 396 20.17 -3.00 8.08
CA ARG A 396 19.11 -3.78 7.42
C ARG A 396 19.27 -5.30 7.58
N ASP A 397 20.39 -5.77 8.13
CA ASP A 397 20.67 -7.20 8.29
C ASP A 397 20.10 -7.71 9.63
N ILE A 398 19.12 -8.61 9.55
CA ILE A 398 18.33 -9.10 10.70
C ILE A 398 18.73 -10.51 11.19
N MET A 399 19.61 -11.20 10.46
CA MET A 399 20.07 -12.56 10.78
C MET A 399 21.53 -12.78 10.37
N ILE A 400 22.32 -13.40 11.26
CA ILE A 400 23.73 -13.75 11.03
C ILE A 400 23.90 -15.28 11.10
N PRO A 401 24.32 -15.97 10.02
CA PRO A 401 24.61 -17.39 10.08
C PRO A 401 26.07 -17.68 10.50
N THR A 402 26.25 -18.62 11.42
CA THR A 402 27.56 -19.14 11.88
C THR A 402 27.54 -20.67 11.92
N HIS A 403 28.70 -21.29 12.16
CA HIS A 403 28.80 -22.74 12.40
C HIS A 403 28.27 -23.12 13.80
N GLY A 404 27.86 -24.37 13.98
CA GLY A 404 27.39 -24.90 15.26
C GLY A 404 28.48 -25.11 16.32
N TYR A 405 29.74 -25.30 15.92
CA TYR A 405 30.85 -25.65 16.81
C TYR A 405 30.51 -26.89 17.67
N ASN A 406 30.53 -26.76 19.00
CA ASN A 406 30.23 -27.87 19.91
C ASN A 406 28.72 -28.13 20.10
N LEU A 407 27.85 -27.35 19.44
CA LEU A 407 26.42 -27.65 19.40
C LEU A 407 26.14 -28.82 18.45
N PRO A 408 25.12 -29.66 18.73
CA PRO A 408 24.70 -30.74 17.85
C PRO A 408 23.89 -30.23 16.63
N CYS A 409 24.42 -29.22 15.94
CA CYS A 409 23.86 -28.63 14.73
C CYS A 409 24.95 -28.20 13.73
N ASN A 410 24.60 -28.06 12.46
CA ASN A 410 25.54 -27.58 11.44
C ASN A 410 25.69 -26.06 11.50
N PHE A 411 24.59 -25.34 11.70
CA PHE A 411 24.56 -23.88 11.69
C PHE A 411 23.76 -23.29 12.84
N VAL A 412 24.20 -22.12 13.32
CA VAL A 412 23.42 -21.27 14.22
C VAL A 412 23.01 -20.01 13.48
N TYR A 413 21.71 -19.70 13.47
CA TYR A 413 21.18 -18.46 12.91
C TYR A 413 20.90 -17.48 14.03
N HIS A 414 21.72 -16.43 14.12
CA HIS A 414 21.60 -15.39 15.13
C HIS A 414 20.69 -14.27 14.65
N VAL A 415 19.45 -14.24 15.14
CA VAL A 415 18.45 -13.24 14.80
C VAL A 415 18.61 -12.01 15.68
N ILE A 416 18.62 -10.83 15.09
CA ILE A 416 18.72 -9.55 15.80
C ILE A 416 17.34 -8.93 15.92
N LEU A 417 16.80 -8.87 17.13
CA LEU A 417 15.49 -8.29 17.40
C LEU A 417 15.66 -6.88 17.99
N GLN A 418 15.30 -5.84 17.24
CA GLN A 418 15.39 -4.45 17.69
C GLN A 418 14.13 -4.03 18.47
N ARG A 419 14.34 -3.18 19.49
CA ARG A 419 13.26 -2.75 20.41
C ARG A 419 12.31 -1.70 19.81
N ASN A 420 12.73 -1.03 18.74
CA ASN A 420 12.02 0.10 18.12
C ASN A 420 11.18 -0.30 16.90
N ASP A 421 11.39 -1.50 16.35
CA ASP A 421 10.60 -2.02 15.25
C ASP A 421 9.25 -2.55 15.77
N PRO A 422 8.18 -2.52 14.95
CA PRO A 422 6.93 -3.16 15.31
C PRO A 422 7.16 -4.64 15.65
N LYS A 423 6.93 -5.02 16.91
CA LYS A 423 7.29 -6.35 17.47
C LYS A 423 6.80 -7.52 16.60
N LYS A 424 5.61 -7.41 16.01
CA LYS A 424 5.04 -8.41 15.09
C LYS A 424 5.83 -8.47 13.77
N GLN A 425 6.13 -7.33 13.17
CA GLN A 425 6.85 -7.25 11.88
C GLN A 425 8.27 -7.82 11.98
N ILE A 426 9.04 -7.45 13.01
CA ILE A 426 10.41 -7.94 13.18
C ILE A 426 10.45 -9.45 13.46
N LEU A 427 9.43 -9.98 14.15
CA LEU A 427 9.30 -11.42 14.39
C LEU A 427 8.96 -12.18 13.09
N MET A 428 8.06 -11.64 12.27
CA MET A 428 7.74 -12.20 10.95
C MET A 428 8.97 -12.20 10.04
N GLU A 429 9.71 -11.09 10.01
CA GLU A 429 10.93 -10.96 9.19
C GLU A 429 12.03 -11.92 9.66
N ALA A 430 12.20 -12.09 10.98
CA ALA A 430 13.11 -13.06 11.58
C ALA A 430 12.77 -14.51 11.19
N MET A 431 11.51 -14.91 11.36
CA MET A 431 11.05 -16.25 11.02
C MET A 431 11.26 -16.55 9.53
N ASN A 432 10.88 -15.61 8.66
CA ASN A 432 11.09 -15.73 7.22
C ASN A 432 12.57 -15.83 6.86
N ALA A 433 13.43 -14.96 7.40
CA ALA A 433 14.87 -15.02 7.14
C ALA A 433 15.44 -16.41 7.49
N CYS A 434 15.07 -16.99 8.63
CA CYS A 434 15.54 -18.31 9.04
C CYS A 434 14.98 -19.44 8.16
N LEU A 435 13.66 -19.50 7.93
CA LEU A 435 13.01 -20.58 7.18
C LEU A 435 13.45 -20.59 5.70
N TYR A 436 13.49 -19.43 5.05
CA TYR A 436 13.94 -19.34 3.65
C TYR A 436 15.42 -19.63 3.49
N THR A 437 16.26 -19.20 4.44
CA THR A 437 17.69 -19.53 4.40
C THR A 437 17.90 -21.02 4.59
N ALA A 438 17.23 -21.64 5.56
CA ALA A 438 17.28 -23.09 5.78
C ALA A 438 16.84 -23.87 4.52
N HIS A 439 15.75 -23.45 3.88
CA HIS A 439 15.27 -24.06 2.63
C HIS A 439 16.23 -23.87 1.46
N LYS A 440 16.79 -22.67 1.28
CA LYS A 440 17.80 -22.39 0.24
C LYS A 440 19.01 -23.33 0.31
N TYR A 441 19.41 -23.70 1.53
CA TYR A 441 20.52 -24.62 1.77
C TYR A 441 20.08 -26.08 2.00
N ASN A 442 18.81 -26.42 1.72
CA ASN A 442 18.23 -27.75 1.89
C ASN A 442 18.45 -28.34 3.29
N ALA A 443 18.35 -27.51 4.34
CA ALA A 443 18.47 -27.98 5.71
C ALA A 443 17.27 -28.91 6.06
N PRO A 444 17.51 -30.14 6.54
CA PRO A 444 16.43 -31.08 6.84
C PRO A 444 15.67 -30.75 8.13
N SER A 445 16.24 -29.94 9.03
CA SER A 445 15.59 -29.56 10.28
C SER A 445 16.07 -28.23 10.86
N ILE A 446 15.18 -27.51 11.54
CA ILE A 446 15.46 -26.23 12.20
C ILE A 446 14.71 -26.11 13.54
N SER A 447 15.42 -25.65 14.58
CA SER A 447 14.85 -25.41 15.92
C SER A 447 14.78 -23.93 16.24
N PHE A 448 13.59 -23.45 16.64
CA PHE A 448 13.36 -22.09 17.12
C PHE A 448 13.03 -22.08 18.62
N PRO A 449 13.66 -21.19 19.41
CA PRO A 449 13.15 -20.85 20.73
C PRO A 449 12.00 -19.83 20.60
N ALA A 450 11.28 -19.54 21.68
CA ALA A 450 10.33 -18.43 21.68
C ALA A 450 11.05 -17.07 21.54
N LEU A 451 11.03 -16.53 20.33
CA LEU A 451 11.80 -15.34 19.98
C LEU A 451 11.24 -14.09 20.69
N GLY A 452 12.09 -13.43 21.47
CA GLY A 452 11.78 -12.14 22.10
C GLY A 452 10.90 -12.19 23.36
N THR A 453 10.43 -13.35 23.83
CA THR A 453 9.57 -13.46 25.03
C THR A 453 10.30 -13.20 26.34
N GLY A 454 11.64 -13.28 26.35
CA GLY A 454 12.49 -12.98 27.51
C GLY A 454 12.74 -11.47 27.69
N MET A 455 14.01 -11.06 27.64
CA MET A 455 14.45 -9.69 27.97
C MET A 455 13.84 -8.58 27.08
N LEU A 456 13.31 -8.95 25.91
CA LEU A 456 12.65 -8.04 24.96
C LEU A 456 11.15 -7.85 25.26
N CYS A 457 10.59 -8.64 26.17
CA CYS A 457 9.20 -8.60 26.63
C CYS A 457 8.19 -8.55 25.46
N PHE A 458 8.39 -9.41 24.45
CA PHE A 458 7.37 -9.61 23.43
C PHE A 458 6.20 -10.36 24.06
N PRO A 459 4.93 -9.95 23.81
CA PRO A 459 3.78 -10.66 24.35
C PRO A 459 3.79 -12.13 23.91
N LYS A 460 3.81 -13.06 24.87
CA LYS A 460 3.86 -14.51 24.63
C LYS A 460 2.76 -15.01 23.67
N PRO A 461 1.48 -14.56 23.78
CA PRO A 461 0.44 -14.94 22.82
C PRO A 461 0.76 -14.50 21.38
N MET A 462 1.25 -13.27 21.21
CA MET A 462 1.62 -12.73 19.91
C MET A 462 2.79 -13.51 19.30
N VAL A 463 3.80 -13.87 20.11
CA VAL A 463 4.93 -14.66 19.62
C VAL A 463 4.49 -16.05 19.18
N ALA A 464 3.66 -16.71 19.99
CA ALA A 464 3.10 -18.02 19.67
C ALA A 464 2.27 -18.01 18.39
N GLU A 465 1.37 -17.04 18.24
CA GLU A 465 0.53 -16.87 17.06
C GLU A 465 1.37 -16.62 15.82
N VAL A 466 2.24 -15.60 15.85
CA VAL A 466 3.04 -15.18 14.69
C VAL A 466 4.01 -16.28 14.27
N MET A 467 4.78 -16.86 15.21
CA MET A 467 5.71 -17.92 14.83
C MET A 467 4.99 -19.13 14.23
N THR A 468 3.85 -19.52 14.78
CA THR A 468 3.03 -20.61 14.23
C THR A 468 2.52 -20.26 12.84
N GLU A 469 1.89 -19.10 12.67
CA GLU A 469 1.35 -18.62 11.40
C GLU A 469 2.43 -18.55 10.32
N GLU A 470 3.62 -18.05 10.63
CA GLU A 470 4.74 -17.95 9.68
C GLU A 470 5.24 -19.33 9.21
N VAL A 471 5.34 -20.33 10.09
CA VAL A 471 5.74 -21.68 9.68
C VAL A 471 4.66 -22.31 8.79
N LEU A 472 3.38 -22.16 9.16
CA LEU A 472 2.27 -22.70 8.35
C LEU A 472 2.19 -22.00 6.99
N THR A 473 2.37 -20.69 6.96
CA THR A 473 2.41 -19.86 5.74
C THR A 473 3.57 -20.29 4.85
N PHE A 474 4.78 -20.38 5.42
CA PHE A 474 5.97 -20.87 4.72
C PHE A 474 5.74 -22.26 4.12
N ALA A 475 5.17 -23.20 4.89
CA ALA A 475 4.87 -24.56 4.43
C ALA A 475 3.91 -24.59 3.23
N THR A 476 2.95 -23.66 3.16
CA THR A 476 2.03 -23.56 2.02
C THR A 476 2.66 -22.93 0.78
N GLN A 477 3.58 -21.97 0.96
CA GLN A 477 4.25 -21.28 -0.14
C GLN A 477 5.42 -22.09 -0.73
N LYS A 478 6.08 -22.92 0.09
CA LYS A 478 7.26 -23.71 -0.26
C LYS A 478 7.13 -25.14 0.25
N PRO A 479 6.52 -26.06 -0.52
CA PRO A 479 6.52 -27.48 -0.23
C PRO A 479 7.96 -27.99 -0.05
N CYS A 480 8.31 -28.46 1.14
CA CYS A 480 9.64 -28.98 1.44
C CYS A 480 9.59 -30.01 2.57
N ASN A 481 10.48 -31.00 2.52
CA ASN A 481 10.61 -32.02 3.56
C ASN A 481 11.57 -31.52 4.66
N MET A 482 11.08 -30.65 5.54
CA MET A 482 11.84 -30.04 6.63
C MET A 482 11.09 -30.20 7.95
N ASP A 483 11.80 -30.59 9.00
CA ASP A 483 11.24 -30.67 10.36
C ASP A 483 11.51 -29.35 11.11
N VAL A 484 10.45 -28.68 11.55
CA VAL A 484 10.53 -27.43 12.32
C VAL A 484 10.13 -27.70 13.77
N PHE A 485 10.97 -27.27 14.71
CA PHE A 485 10.77 -27.49 16.14
C PHE A 485 10.63 -26.15 16.87
N PHE A 486 9.52 -25.95 17.57
CA PHE A 486 9.40 -24.91 18.59
C PHE A 486 9.79 -25.48 19.94
N VAL A 487 10.88 -24.97 20.50
CA VAL A 487 11.53 -25.53 21.69
C VAL A 487 11.39 -24.54 22.83
N ILE A 488 10.52 -24.86 23.77
CA ILE A 488 10.23 -24.01 24.92
C ILE A 488 10.88 -24.61 26.16
N HIS A 489 11.66 -23.79 26.88
CA HIS A 489 12.35 -24.23 28.09
C HIS A 489 11.34 -24.77 29.12
N PRO A 490 11.62 -25.91 29.81
CA PRO A 490 10.65 -26.54 30.71
C PRO A 490 10.14 -25.63 31.84
N SER A 491 10.92 -24.65 32.26
CA SER A 491 10.52 -23.67 33.28
C SER A 491 9.58 -22.57 32.76
N ASP A 492 9.45 -22.38 31.45
CA ASP A 492 8.58 -21.35 30.84
C ASP A 492 7.26 -21.97 30.34
N TRP A 493 6.50 -22.51 31.29
CA TRP A 493 5.23 -23.19 31.03
C TRP A 493 4.16 -22.26 30.45
N GLU A 494 4.20 -20.96 30.80
CA GLU A 494 3.29 -19.94 30.25
C GLU A 494 3.49 -19.80 28.74
N THR A 495 4.73 -19.62 28.26
CA THR A 495 5.00 -19.52 26.82
C THR A 495 4.61 -20.82 26.11
N TYR A 496 4.84 -21.97 26.74
CA TYR A 496 4.42 -23.26 26.18
C TYR A 496 2.90 -23.34 25.97
N ASN A 497 2.11 -22.88 26.93
CA ASN A 497 0.65 -22.87 26.84
C ASN A 497 0.13 -21.94 25.74
N GLU A 498 0.80 -20.80 25.51
CA GLU A 498 0.47 -19.91 24.40
C GLU A 498 0.70 -20.59 23.04
N PHE A 499 1.83 -21.28 22.86
CA PHE A 499 2.07 -22.08 21.65
C PHE A 499 1.09 -23.23 21.48
N GLN A 500 0.69 -23.88 22.59
CA GLN A 500 -0.34 -24.92 22.54
C GLN A 500 -1.71 -24.36 22.12
N SER A 501 -2.09 -23.19 22.63
CA SER A 501 -3.34 -22.52 22.28
C SER A 501 -3.35 -22.07 20.82
N ALA A 502 -2.24 -21.50 20.33
CA ALA A 502 -2.07 -21.13 18.92
C ALA A 502 -2.20 -22.36 17.99
N PHE A 503 -1.65 -23.51 18.38
CA PHE A 503 -1.77 -24.75 17.62
C PHE A 503 -3.23 -25.24 17.56
N GLN A 504 -3.94 -25.21 18.69
CA GLN A 504 -5.35 -25.63 18.74
C GLN A 504 -6.25 -24.74 17.88
N ALA A 505 -6.08 -23.42 17.93
CA ALA A 505 -6.83 -22.48 17.12
C ALA A 505 -6.67 -22.77 15.61
N GLN A 506 -5.45 -23.06 15.17
CA GLN A 506 -5.14 -23.38 13.78
C GLN A 506 -5.67 -24.76 13.32
N GLN A 507 -5.83 -25.72 14.23
CA GLN A 507 -6.45 -27.02 13.92
C GLN A 507 -7.97 -26.91 13.76
N GLN A 508 -8.64 -26.08 14.56
CA GLN A 508 -10.08 -25.84 14.47
C GLN A 508 -10.48 -25.12 13.17
N LEU A 509 -9.62 -24.22 12.67
CA LEU A 509 -9.81 -23.55 11.38
C LEU A 509 -9.72 -24.49 10.16
N ARG A 510 -9.20 -25.71 10.33
CA ARG A 510 -8.87 -26.65 9.24
C ARG A 510 -9.75 -27.90 9.19
N THR A 511 -10.74 -28.05 10.06
CA THR A 511 -11.71 -29.15 10.01
C THR A 511 -12.91 -28.76 9.14
N PRO A 512 -13.32 -29.55 8.12
CA PRO A 512 -14.50 -29.23 7.30
C PRO A 512 -15.80 -29.48 8.09
N ALA A 513 -16.76 -28.57 8.04
CA ALA A 513 -18.10 -28.78 8.57
C ALA A 513 -18.96 -29.66 7.62
N PRO A 514 -19.94 -30.43 8.11
CA PRO A 514 -20.77 -31.32 7.28
C PRO A 514 -21.72 -30.54 6.37
N GLN A 515 -21.86 -30.98 5.12
CA GLN A 515 -22.83 -30.44 4.15
C GLN A 515 -24.24 -30.97 4.45
N GLU A 516 -25.19 -30.08 4.75
CA GLU A 516 -26.63 -30.39 4.69
C GLU A 516 -27.20 -29.96 3.33
N GLU A 517 -27.78 -30.91 2.62
CA GLU A 517 -28.65 -30.68 1.47
C GLU A 517 -29.92 -29.93 1.91
N ARG A 518 -30.18 -28.75 1.35
CA ARG A 518 -31.51 -28.12 1.40
C ARG A 518 -32.18 -28.16 0.03
N LYS A 519 -33.26 -28.94 -0.04
CA LYS A 519 -34.27 -28.89 -1.11
C LYS A 519 -34.84 -27.47 -1.20
N GLY A 520 -34.89 -26.93 -2.41
CA GLY A 520 -35.40 -25.59 -2.68
C GLY A 520 -36.93 -25.46 -2.55
N PRO A 521 -37.46 -24.23 -2.38
CA PRO A 521 -38.85 -23.93 -2.67
C PRO A 521 -39.02 -23.33 -4.06
N GLN A 522 -40.05 -23.79 -4.76
CA GLN A 522 -40.52 -23.28 -6.04
C GLN A 522 -41.15 -21.88 -5.91
N GLY A 523 -40.73 -20.99 -6.81
CA GLY A 523 -41.61 -20.10 -7.58
C GLY A 523 -42.36 -18.97 -6.87
N MET A 524 -41.86 -17.74 -7.03
CA MET A 524 -42.68 -16.59 -7.46
C MET A 524 -41.86 -15.74 -8.43
N ALA A 525 -42.31 -15.66 -9.68
CA ALA A 525 -41.74 -14.79 -10.70
C ALA A 525 -42.16 -13.35 -10.43
N ALA A 526 -41.20 -12.50 -10.05
CA ALA A 526 -41.33 -11.04 -10.12
C ALA A 526 -40.64 -10.57 -11.40
N ALA A 527 -41.26 -9.62 -12.10
CA ALA A 527 -40.80 -9.08 -13.38
C ALA A 527 -39.31 -8.69 -13.33
N ALA A 528 -38.50 -9.26 -14.23
CA ALA A 528 -37.07 -9.06 -14.27
C ALA A 528 -36.74 -7.62 -14.69
N GLU A 529 -36.28 -6.79 -13.75
CA GLU A 529 -35.54 -5.58 -14.08
C GLU A 529 -34.25 -5.96 -14.83
N GLU A 530 -34.03 -5.36 -15.99
CA GLU A 530 -32.89 -5.66 -16.85
C GLU A 530 -31.58 -5.19 -16.19
N MET A 531 -30.72 -6.13 -15.80
CA MET A 531 -29.40 -5.85 -15.20
C MET A 531 -28.46 -5.27 -16.25
N SER A 532 -27.97 -4.05 -16.02
CA SER A 532 -27.14 -3.32 -16.96
C SER A 532 -26.09 -2.44 -16.25
N LEU A 533 -25.03 -2.14 -16.99
CA LEU A 533 -23.98 -1.21 -16.59
C LEU A 533 -23.89 -0.12 -17.64
N THR A 534 -23.97 1.12 -17.20
CA THR A 534 -23.81 2.32 -18.02
C THR A 534 -22.50 3.02 -17.66
N LEU A 535 -21.64 3.25 -18.65
CA LEU A 535 -20.47 4.12 -18.53
C LEU A 535 -20.79 5.49 -19.11
N SER A 536 -20.46 6.54 -18.37
CA SER A 536 -20.58 7.93 -18.81
C SER A 536 -19.21 8.58 -18.83
N GLY A 537 -18.85 9.23 -19.92
CA GLY A 537 -17.56 9.89 -20.07
C GLY A 537 -17.68 11.16 -20.90
N PRO A 538 -16.68 12.05 -20.85
CA PRO A 538 -16.72 13.30 -21.61
C PRO A 538 -16.57 13.09 -23.12
N ARG A 539 -16.15 11.90 -23.57
CA ARG A 539 -15.90 11.59 -24.98
C ARG A 539 -16.29 10.16 -25.30
N HIS A 540 -16.68 9.95 -26.55
CA HIS A 540 -17.08 8.64 -27.07
C HIS A 540 -15.96 7.59 -26.94
N GLU A 541 -14.73 7.96 -27.23
CA GLU A 541 -13.56 7.07 -27.20
C GLU A 541 -13.22 6.59 -25.78
N ASP A 542 -13.32 7.49 -24.80
CA ASP A 542 -13.08 7.18 -23.39
C ASP A 542 -14.03 6.06 -22.93
N THR A 543 -15.32 6.20 -23.28
CA THR A 543 -16.32 5.17 -22.97
C THR A 543 -16.13 3.88 -23.77
N GLU A 544 -15.62 3.95 -24.99
CA GLU A 544 -15.39 2.80 -25.86
C GLU A 544 -14.24 1.92 -25.34
N ASP A 545 -13.09 2.53 -25.03
CA ASP A 545 -11.93 1.84 -24.47
C ASP A 545 -12.26 1.24 -23.08
N ALA A 546 -12.97 2.01 -22.24
CA ALA A 546 -13.41 1.54 -20.94
C ALA A 546 -14.37 0.34 -21.04
N MET A 547 -15.33 0.39 -21.98
CA MET A 547 -16.24 -0.73 -22.24
C MET A 547 -15.49 -1.97 -22.74
N LEU A 548 -14.51 -1.81 -23.63
CA LEU A 548 -13.73 -2.93 -24.15
C LEU A 548 -12.89 -3.59 -23.04
N TRP A 549 -12.23 -2.79 -22.21
CA TRP A 549 -11.50 -3.30 -21.05
C TRP A 549 -12.42 -4.03 -20.07
N LEU A 550 -13.59 -3.46 -19.76
CA LEU A 550 -14.56 -4.09 -18.86
C LEU A 550 -15.08 -5.42 -19.42
N GLN A 551 -15.35 -5.49 -20.72
CA GLN A 551 -15.75 -6.72 -21.39
C GLN A 551 -14.64 -7.78 -21.36
N ASN A 552 -13.38 -7.38 -21.53
CA ASN A 552 -12.25 -8.30 -21.48
C ASN A 552 -12.10 -8.95 -20.09
N ILE A 553 -12.20 -8.16 -19.02
CA ILE A 553 -12.08 -8.72 -17.66
C ILE A 553 -13.32 -9.54 -17.25
N THR A 554 -14.52 -9.17 -17.71
CA THR A 554 -15.77 -9.84 -17.32
C THR A 554 -16.09 -11.09 -18.15
N LYS A 555 -15.66 -11.16 -19.42
CA LYS A 555 -15.90 -12.32 -20.30
C LYS A 555 -14.78 -13.35 -20.30
N ALA A 556 -13.66 -13.09 -19.62
CA ALA A 556 -12.50 -13.97 -19.62
C ALA A 556 -12.77 -15.32 -18.91
N PRO A 557 -12.42 -16.47 -19.53
CA PRO A 557 -12.63 -17.79 -18.95
C PRO A 557 -11.55 -18.11 -17.91
N GLY A 558 -11.71 -17.59 -16.69
CA GLY A 558 -10.89 -17.95 -15.52
C GLY A 558 -9.42 -17.54 -15.57
N SER A 559 -9.00 -16.77 -16.58
CA SER A 559 -7.67 -16.17 -16.67
C SER A 559 -7.71 -14.79 -17.33
N VAL A 560 -7.06 -13.79 -16.74
CA VAL A 560 -6.89 -12.45 -17.32
C VAL A 560 -5.40 -12.12 -17.39
N LEU A 561 -4.96 -11.60 -18.54
CA LEU A 561 -3.60 -11.10 -18.73
C LEU A 561 -3.60 -9.57 -18.71
N ILE A 562 -2.98 -8.98 -17.69
CA ILE A 562 -2.77 -7.54 -17.59
C ILE A 562 -1.38 -7.22 -18.12
N GLN A 563 -1.30 -6.71 -19.34
CA GLN A 563 -0.04 -6.26 -19.93
C GLN A 563 0.17 -4.77 -19.62
N ASN A 564 1.05 -4.45 -18.68
CA ASN A 564 1.33 -3.07 -18.29
C ASN A 564 2.80 -2.88 -17.90
N LYS A 565 3.51 -1.94 -18.54
CA LYS A 565 4.92 -1.68 -18.23
C LYS A 565 5.17 -1.13 -16.82
N HIS A 566 4.16 -0.57 -16.14
CA HIS A 566 4.29 -0.16 -14.75
C HIS A 566 4.49 -1.35 -13.80
N ILE A 567 4.27 -2.60 -14.24
CA ILE A 567 4.65 -3.80 -13.48
C ILE A 567 6.17 -3.78 -13.18
N LEU A 568 6.98 -3.23 -14.07
CA LEU A 568 8.43 -3.06 -13.84
C LEU A 568 8.76 -2.08 -12.71
N LEU A 569 7.79 -1.25 -12.29
CA LEU A 569 7.93 -0.35 -11.15
C LEU A 569 7.55 -1.01 -9.83
N PHE A 570 6.99 -2.23 -9.84
CA PHE A 570 6.57 -2.89 -8.62
C PHE A 570 7.78 -3.15 -7.72
N GLY A 571 7.77 -2.53 -6.56
CA GLY A 571 8.79 -2.70 -5.53
C GLY A 571 8.40 -3.78 -4.54
N LYS A 572 9.10 -3.83 -3.41
CA LYS A 572 8.80 -4.80 -2.32
C LYS A 572 7.38 -4.64 -1.77
N LYS A 573 6.85 -3.41 -1.76
CA LYS A 573 5.51 -3.07 -1.26
C LYS A 573 4.43 -3.71 -2.14
N GLU A 574 4.52 -3.53 -3.46
CA GLU A 574 3.55 -4.04 -4.42
C GLU A 574 3.64 -5.57 -4.51
N HIS A 575 4.84 -6.14 -4.54
CA HIS A 575 5.02 -7.60 -4.50
C HIS A 575 4.47 -8.23 -3.21
N ARG A 576 4.61 -7.57 -2.06
CA ARG A 576 3.99 -8.00 -0.79
C ARG A 576 2.48 -7.89 -0.85
N ALA A 577 1.94 -6.83 -1.46
CA ALA A 577 0.51 -6.67 -1.66
C ALA A 577 -0.06 -7.78 -2.56
N LEU A 578 0.62 -8.16 -3.65
CA LEU A 578 0.24 -9.29 -4.50
C LEU A 578 0.22 -10.63 -3.74
N GLY A 579 1.08 -10.79 -2.72
CA GLY A 579 1.12 -11.98 -1.85
C GLY A 579 0.18 -11.92 -0.63
N SER A 580 -0.65 -10.89 -0.51
CA SER A 580 -1.52 -10.70 0.66
C SER A 580 -2.80 -11.55 0.58
N PRO A 581 -3.53 -11.76 1.70
CA PRO A 581 -4.75 -12.56 1.73
C PRO A 581 -5.83 -12.14 0.72
N GLN A 582 -5.80 -10.89 0.26
CA GLN A 582 -6.75 -10.37 -0.73
C GLN A 582 -6.64 -11.04 -2.11
N PHE A 583 -5.49 -11.64 -2.43
CA PHE A 583 -5.24 -12.40 -3.67
C PHE A 583 -5.16 -13.91 -3.45
N SER A 584 -5.39 -14.41 -2.22
CA SER A 584 -5.28 -15.84 -1.87
C SER A 584 -6.16 -16.80 -2.69
N ARG A 585 -7.16 -16.28 -3.40
CA ARG A 585 -8.10 -17.04 -4.23
C ARG A 585 -7.73 -17.07 -5.72
N VAL A 586 -6.65 -16.41 -6.10
CA VAL A 586 -6.14 -16.38 -7.47
C VAL A 586 -4.67 -16.74 -7.49
N GLU A 587 -4.23 -17.34 -8.58
CA GLU A 587 -2.82 -17.49 -8.91
C GLU A 587 -2.39 -16.29 -9.75
N ILE A 588 -1.33 -15.60 -9.34
CA ILE A 588 -0.77 -14.47 -10.08
C ILE A 588 0.65 -14.84 -10.49
N SER A 589 0.91 -14.85 -11.79
CA SER A 589 2.24 -15.08 -12.35
C SER A 589 2.71 -13.86 -13.13
N GLU A 590 3.98 -13.50 -12.93
CA GLU A 590 4.62 -12.42 -13.67
C GLU A 590 5.31 -12.99 -14.91
N VAL A 591 5.02 -12.40 -16.07
CA VAL A 591 5.61 -12.77 -17.36
C VAL A 591 6.40 -11.58 -17.89
N LEU A 592 7.73 -11.71 -17.85
CA LEU A 592 8.70 -10.75 -18.38
C LEU A 592 9.35 -11.32 -19.64
N GLY A 593 9.19 -10.65 -20.79
CA GLY A 593 9.75 -11.09 -22.07
C GLY A 593 9.50 -10.10 -23.21
N ASP A 594 10.39 -10.02 -24.21
CA ASP A 594 10.28 -9.17 -25.40
C ASP A 594 10.02 -7.66 -25.15
N GLY A 595 10.49 -7.14 -24.00
CA GLY A 595 10.24 -5.76 -23.58
C GLY A 595 8.79 -5.49 -23.15
N LYS A 596 8.04 -6.54 -22.84
CA LYS A 596 6.70 -6.51 -22.25
C LYS A 596 6.77 -7.01 -20.80
N ALA A 597 5.94 -6.42 -19.95
CA ALA A 597 5.70 -6.89 -18.60
C ALA A 597 4.20 -7.16 -18.47
N SER A 598 3.86 -8.36 -17.98
CA SER A 598 2.47 -8.79 -17.85
C SER A 598 2.26 -9.56 -16.55
N LEU A 599 1.08 -9.40 -15.96
CA LEU A 599 0.61 -10.23 -14.86
C LEU A 599 -0.52 -11.11 -15.39
N GLU A 600 -0.36 -12.42 -15.32
CA GLU A 600 -1.42 -13.37 -15.60
C GLU A 600 -2.10 -13.75 -14.29
N ILE A 601 -3.42 -13.58 -14.23
CA ILE A 601 -4.25 -13.85 -13.05
C ILE A 601 -5.19 -14.99 -13.38
N LYS A 602 -5.05 -16.12 -12.70
CA LYS A 602 -5.84 -17.36 -12.89
C LYS A 602 -6.70 -17.65 -11.66
N GLY A 603 -7.93 -18.10 -11.86
CA GLY A 603 -8.84 -18.45 -10.76
C GLY A 603 -10.31 -18.54 -11.17
N SER A 604 -11.22 -18.48 -10.20
CA SER A 604 -12.65 -18.35 -10.50
C SER A 604 -12.94 -17.02 -11.19
N GLN A 605 -13.92 -16.96 -12.09
CA GLN A 605 -14.24 -15.73 -12.85
C GLN A 605 -14.48 -14.52 -11.92
N LYS A 606 -15.19 -14.72 -10.80
CA LYS A 606 -15.44 -13.68 -9.80
C LYS A 606 -14.16 -13.20 -9.12
N ASP A 607 -13.29 -14.12 -8.71
CA ASP A 607 -12.05 -13.79 -8.01
C ASP A 607 -11.03 -13.15 -8.98
N VAL A 608 -10.98 -13.60 -10.24
CA VAL A 608 -10.15 -13.01 -11.30
C VAL A 608 -10.58 -11.57 -11.61
N VAL A 609 -11.88 -11.29 -11.75
CA VAL A 609 -12.39 -9.92 -11.96
C VAL A 609 -12.01 -9.02 -10.79
N ARG A 610 -12.23 -9.48 -9.55
CA ARG A 610 -11.85 -8.73 -8.34
C ARG A 610 -10.35 -8.46 -8.29
N ALA A 611 -9.53 -9.49 -8.52
CA ALA A 611 -8.07 -9.37 -8.50
C ALA A 611 -7.56 -8.45 -9.61
N ALA A 612 -8.12 -8.53 -10.83
CA ALA A 612 -7.74 -7.68 -11.94
C ALA A 612 -7.99 -6.19 -11.64
N VAL A 613 -9.14 -5.85 -11.05
CA VAL A 613 -9.43 -4.47 -10.62
C VAL A 613 -8.44 -3.99 -9.57
N GLN A 614 -8.10 -4.83 -8.58
CA GLN A 614 -7.13 -4.47 -7.54
C GLN A 614 -5.71 -4.29 -8.10
N VAL A 615 -5.27 -5.17 -9.00
CA VAL A 615 -3.97 -5.04 -9.67
C VAL A 615 -3.90 -3.77 -10.51
N GLU A 616 -4.98 -3.40 -11.20
CA GLU A 616 -5.03 -2.15 -11.96
C GLU A 616 -4.97 -0.91 -11.06
N LEU A 617 -5.59 -0.94 -9.87
CA LEU A 617 -5.41 0.11 -8.86
C LEU A 617 -3.96 0.19 -8.38
N MET A 618 -3.32 -0.94 -8.09
CA MET A 618 -1.90 -0.97 -7.71
C MET A 618 -0.99 -0.39 -8.81
N LEU A 619 -1.30 -0.67 -10.08
CA LEU A 619 -0.57 -0.11 -11.23
C LEU A 619 -0.76 1.40 -11.36
N LEU A 620 -1.97 1.91 -11.09
CA LEU A 620 -2.25 3.34 -11.08
C LEU A 620 -1.52 4.03 -9.91
N ASP A 621 -1.52 3.44 -8.72
CA ASP A 621 -0.82 3.98 -7.55
C ASP A 621 0.70 4.03 -7.79
N ALA A 622 1.28 2.94 -8.30
CA ALA A 622 2.71 2.89 -8.62
C ALA A 622 3.08 3.91 -9.72
N GLN A 623 2.20 4.12 -10.70
CA GLN A 623 2.38 5.12 -11.73
C GLN A 623 2.38 6.54 -11.15
N GLU A 624 1.42 6.86 -10.28
CA GLU A 624 1.30 8.17 -9.67
C GLU A 624 2.48 8.45 -8.74
N GLU A 625 2.89 7.50 -7.91
CA GLU A 625 4.07 7.62 -7.04
C GLU A 625 5.34 7.90 -7.86
N GLN A 626 5.55 7.20 -8.97
CA GLN A 626 6.66 7.45 -9.87
C GLN A 626 6.57 8.84 -10.54
N ALA A 627 5.36 9.28 -10.89
CA ALA A 627 5.13 10.61 -11.44
C ALA A 627 5.53 11.71 -10.45
N GLU A 628 5.14 11.55 -9.19
CA GLU A 628 5.49 12.48 -8.12
C GLU A 628 7.01 12.55 -7.91
N ASN A 629 7.69 11.40 -7.86
CA ASN A 629 9.15 11.34 -7.70
C ASN A 629 9.88 12.06 -8.84
N LEU A 630 9.52 11.80 -10.09
CA LEU A 630 10.12 12.48 -11.26
C LEU A 630 9.81 13.98 -11.25
N GLN A 631 8.63 14.37 -10.78
CA GLN A 631 8.26 15.77 -10.66
C GLN A 631 9.06 16.45 -9.54
N GLU A 632 9.33 15.77 -8.44
CA GLU A 632 10.20 16.27 -7.37
C GLU A 632 11.62 16.53 -7.88
N GLU A 633 12.20 15.61 -8.65
CA GLU A 633 13.51 15.78 -9.31
C GLU A 633 13.52 16.97 -10.27
N LEU A 634 12.51 17.09 -11.14
CA LEU A 634 12.37 18.22 -12.06
C LEU A 634 12.35 19.55 -11.29
N PHE A 635 11.55 19.63 -10.23
CA PHE A 635 11.36 20.86 -9.47
C PHE A 635 12.63 21.23 -8.70
N GLN A 636 13.31 20.25 -8.07
CA GLN A 636 14.59 20.48 -7.41
C GLN A 636 15.68 21.01 -8.35
N SER A 637 15.60 20.72 -9.66
CA SER A 637 16.55 21.26 -10.64
C SER A 637 16.27 22.72 -11.03
N ALA A 638 15.06 23.22 -10.77
CA ALA A 638 14.58 24.50 -11.30
C ALA A 638 14.27 25.55 -10.23
N VAL A 639 13.59 25.15 -9.15
CA VAL A 639 13.02 26.04 -8.15
C VAL A 639 13.19 25.47 -6.74
N GLN A 640 13.63 26.32 -5.82
CA GLN A 640 13.78 25.99 -4.40
C GLN A 640 12.99 26.97 -3.55
N TRP A 641 12.03 26.44 -2.80
CA TRP A 641 11.35 27.14 -1.73
C TRP A 641 12.16 27.04 -0.44
N MET A 642 12.18 28.12 0.31
CA MET A 642 12.86 28.22 1.59
C MET A 642 11.98 28.96 2.59
N TYR A 643 12.16 28.65 3.87
CA TYR A 643 11.64 29.45 4.97
C TYR A 643 12.83 30.01 5.76
N ASP A 644 12.93 31.33 5.81
CA ASP A 644 14.14 32.08 6.15
C ASP A 644 15.36 31.53 5.37
N VAL A 645 16.24 30.75 6.04
CA VAL A 645 17.45 30.16 5.45
C VAL A 645 17.33 28.65 5.19
N TYR A 646 16.21 28.04 5.55
CA TYR A 646 16.02 26.58 5.50
C TYR A 646 15.30 26.17 4.21
N LYS A 647 15.91 25.23 3.47
CA LYS A 647 15.33 24.68 2.24
C LYS A 647 14.25 23.66 2.55
N TYR A 648 13.12 23.73 1.83
CA TYR A 648 12.14 22.66 1.87
C TYR A 648 12.68 21.41 1.16
N PRO A 649 12.44 20.20 1.70
CA PRO A 649 12.78 18.94 1.01
C PRO A 649 11.99 18.79 -0.30
N ALA A 650 12.40 17.85 -1.16
CA ALA A 650 11.90 17.66 -2.53
C ALA A 650 10.36 17.65 -2.61
N ARG A 651 9.75 16.81 -1.79
CA ARG A 651 8.31 16.59 -1.73
C ARG A 651 7.55 17.84 -1.33
N GLU A 652 7.95 18.48 -0.24
CA GLU A 652 7.35 19.71 0.23
C GLU A 652 7.55 20.84 -0.79
N ASN A 653 8.75 20.93 -1.37
CA ASN A 653 9.09 21.91 -2.40
C ASN A 653 8.15 21.81 -3.63
N ARG A 654 7.92 20.59 -4.14
CA ARG A 654 6.96 20.33 -5.23
C ARG A 654 5.54 20.76 -4.84
N ARG A 655 5.09 20.38 -3.64
CA ARG A 655 3.73 20.71 -3.15
C ARG A 655 3.51 22.21 -3.04
N ILE A 656 4.50 22.93 -2.52
CA ILE A 656 4.45 24.40 -2.38
C ILE A 656 4.38 25.06 -3.75
N GLU A 657 5.24 24.64 -4.70
CA GLU A 657 5.23 25.20 -6.05
C GLU A 657 3.90 24.91 -6.77
N THR A 658 3.36 23.70 -6.63
CA THR A 658 2.03 23.33 -7.14
C THR A 658 0.94 24.27 -6.62
N ALA A 659 0.94 24.49 -5.30
CA ALA A 659 -0.05 25.34 -4.65
C ALA A 659 0.11 26.82 -5.03
N TYR A 660 1.35 27.31 -5.10
CA TYR A 660 1.69 28.67 -5.52
C TYR A 660 1.15 28.98 -6.90
N VAL A 661 1.38 28.11 -7.88
CA VAL A 661 0.87 28.27 -9.25
C VAL A 661 -0.65 28.22 -9.29
N SER A 662 -1.28 27.35 -8.50
CA SER A 662 -2.75 27.32 -8.40
C SER A 662 -3.38 28.50 -7.66
N GLY A 663 -2.57 29.39 -7.06
CA GLY A 663 -3.02 30.55 -6.30
C GLY A 663 -3.73 30.23 -4.98
N LYS A 664 -3.59 28.99 -4.47
CA LYS A 664 -4.24 28.53 -3.25
C LYS A 664 -3.26 28.49 -2.09
N ASN A 665 -3.59 29.15 -0.98
CA ASN A 665 -2.85 28.98 0.27
C ASN A 665 -2.78 27.49 0.63
N HIS A 666 -1.66 27.08 1.22
CA HIS A 666 -1.36 25.67 1.42
C HIS A 666 -0.91 25.40 2.85
N THR A 667 -1.31 24.24 3.37
CA THR A 667 -0.80 23.74 4.64
C THR A 667 -0.13 22.40 4.38
N LEU A 668 1.08 22.22 4.88
CA LEU A 668 1.83 20.98 4.76
C LEU A 668 2.62 20.70 6.02
N ASP A 669 2.91 19.43 6.26
CA ASP A 669 3.74 19.01 7.38
C ASP A 669 5.19 18.86 6.91
N VAL A 670 6.11 19.56 7.55
CA VAL A 670 7.56 19.42 7.36
C VAL A 670 8.12 18.68 8.56
N GLY A 671 8.37 17.38 8.40
CA GLY A 671 8.71 16.51 9.53
C GLY A 671 7.55 16.41 10.52
N THR A 672 7.71 16.96 11.73
CA THR A 672 6.68 16.96 12.78
C THR A 672 5.94 18.29 12.93
N VAL A 673 6.29 19.30 12.14
CA VAL A 673 5.77 20.66 12.27
C VAL A 673 4.86 21.01 11.09
N SER A 674 3.65 21.46 11.38
CA SER A 674 2.71 21.91 10.35
C SER A 674 3.00 23.36 9.96
N HIS A 675 3.19 23.60 8.66
CA HIS A 675 3.50 24.88 8.04
C HIS A 675 2.28 25.36 7.26
N SER A 676 1.71 26.50 7.67
CA SER A 676 0.64 27.19 6.92
C SER A 676 1.24 28.31 6.10
N ILE A 677 1.20 28.18 4.78
CA ILE A 677 1.81 29.11 3.82
C ILE A 677 0.77 30.11 3.31
N ASP A 678 1.13 31.38 3.44
CA ASP A 678 0.43 32.50 2.82
C ASP A 678 1.27 33.04 1.65
N PHE A 679 0.83 32.74 0.44
CA PHE A 679 1.51 33.16 -0.78
C PHE A 679 1.33 34.66 -1.08
N LYS A 680 0.29 35.31 -0.53
CA LYS A 680 0.11 36.76 -0.68
C LYS A 680 1.07 37.53 0.22
N ALA A 681 1.25 37.06 1.45
CA ALA A 681 2.16 37.67 2.41
C ALA A 681 3.62 37.21 2.27
N PHE A 682 3.89 36.15 1.51
CA PHE A 682 5.18 35.45 1.49
C PHE A 682 5.68 35.14 2.91
N ARG A 683 4.81 34.46 3.66
CA ARG A 683 5.03 34.07 5.05
C ARG A 683 4.61 32.62 5.26
N VAL A 684 5.27 31.97 6.21
CA VAL A 684 4.85 30.66 6.70
C VAL A 684 4.65 30.70 8.20
N LYS A 685 3.48 30.26 8.66
CA LYS A 685 3.12 30.17 10.08
C LYS A 685 3.32 28.73 10.55
N ALA A 686 4.16 28.55 11.54
CA ALA A 686 4.31 27.34 12.33
C ALA A 686 3.74 27.57 13.75
N PRO A 687 3.46 26.53 14.56
CA PRO A 687 2.70 26.64 15.81
C PRO A 687 3.20 27.65 16.85
N LYS A 688 4.48 28.07 16.79
CA LYS A 688 5.08 29.02 17.74
C LYS A 688 5.85 30.16 17.09
N GLN A 689 5.95 30.19 15.76
CA GLN A 689 6.81 31.12 15.05
C GLN A 689 6.31 31.34 13.62
N GLU A 690 6.59 32.53 13.09
CA GLU A 690 6.35 32.86 11.70
C GLU A 690 7.69 33.13 11.01
N PHE A 691 7.88 32.55 9.83
CA PHE A 691 9.11 32.66 9.04
C PHE A 691 8.80 33.38 7.72
N LYS A 692 9.83 34.01 7.14
CA LYS A 692 9.72 34.58 5.79
C LYS A 692 9.77 33.46 4.77
N LEU A 693 8.88 33.50 3.78
CA LEU A 693 8.90 32.55 2.69
C LEU A 693 9.71 33.12 1.53
N HIS A 694 10.64 32.33 1.01
CA HIS A 694 11.47 32.67 -0.13
C HIS A 694 11.27 31.65 -1.24
N ARG A 695 11.23 32.14 -2.49
CA ARG A 695 11.22 31.33 -3.69
C ARG A 695 12.44 31.70 -4.52
N GLU A 696 13.34 30.76 -4.71
CA GLU A 696 14.57 30.92 -5.48
C GLU A 696 14.49 30.12 -6.77
N TRP A 697 14.80 30.75 -7.90
CA TRP A 697 15.04 30.04 -9.15
C TRP A 697 16.51 29.67 -9.21
N LEU A 698 16.77 28.37 -9.38
CA LEU A 698 18.13 27.82 -9.44
C LEU A 698 18.75 27.96 -10.83
N LEU A 699 17.95 28.32 -11.84
CA LEU A 699 18.38 28.46 -13.21
C LEU A 699 18.85 29.90 -13.51
N PRO A 700 19.85 30.09 -14.42
CA PRO A 700 20.48 31.39 -14.67
C PRO A 700 19.56 32.49 -15.21
N GLN A 701 18.42 32.13 -15.82
CA GLN A 701 17.44 33.09 -16.33
C GLN A 701 16.09 32.96 -15.60
N LYS A 702 15.57 34.09 -15.13
CA LYS A 702 14.13 34.24 -14.86
C LYS A 702 13.41 34.19 -16.20
N LEU A 703 12.53 33.21 -16.43
CA LEU A 703 11.77 33.16 -17.67
C LEU A 703 10.84 34.37 -17.78
N ASP A 704 11.07 35.16 -18.82
CA ASP A 704 10.12 36.14 -19.32
C ASP A 704 9.23 35.48 -20.39
N TYR A 705 8.00 35.15 -20.02
CA TYR A 705 7.03 34.47 -20.88
C TYR A 705 6.50 35.34 -22.03
N SER A 706 6.81 36.63 -22.06
CA SER A 706 6.42 37.53 -23.15
C SER A 706 7.11 37.18 -24.49
N GLN A 707 8.18 36.38 -24.48
CA GLN A 707 8.98 36.07 -25.67
C GLN A 707 8.67 34.72 -26.32
N SER A 708 7.74 33.90 -25.79
CA SER A 708 7.35 32.67 -26.48
C SER A 708 6.48 33.06 -27.70
N ASN A 709 6.99 32.84 -28.91
CA ASN A 709 6.35 33.13 -30.21
C ASN A 709 5.11 32.25 -30.51
N SER A 710 4.33 31.90 -29.49
CA SER A 710 3.12 31.10 -29.53
C SER A 710 1.92 32.05 -29.38
N LYS A 711 0.98 32.05 -30.34
CA LYS A 711 -0.33 32.73 -30.23
C LYS A 711 -1.14 32.33 -28.98
N PHE A 712 -0.69 31.33 -28.24
CA PHE A 712 -1.31 30.78 -27.04
C PHE A 712 -0.43 31.07 -25.82
N HIS A 713 -0.99 31.81 -24.86
CA HIS A 713 -0.36 32.14 -23.58
C HIS A 713 -0.71 31.09 -22.52
N TRP A 714 0.26 30.72 -21.67
CA TRP A 714 0.00 29.98 -20.43
C TRP A 714 -0.92 30.80 -19.53
N SER A 715 -1.98 30.19 -18.98
CA SER A 715 -2.96 30.95 -18.18
C SER A 715 -2.47 31.27 -16.78
N GLY A 716 -1.50 30.51 -16.27
CA GLY A 716 -0.95 30.70 -14.93
C GLY A 716 -1.73 29.98 -13.83
N GLU A 717 -2.82 29.28 -14.16
CA GLU A 717 -3.70 28.65 -13.17
C GLU A 717 -3.28 27.22 -12.79
N ARG A 718 -2.48 26.56 -13.63
CA ARG A 718 -2.02 25.17 -13.41
C ARG A 718 -0.57 25.01 -13.83
N LEU A 719 0.15 24.10 -13.14
CA LEU A 719 1.54 23.77 -13.48
C LEU A 719 1.69 23.28 -14.92
N VAL A 720 0.69 22.52 -15.38
CA VAL A 720 0.60 21.97 -16.74
C VAL A 720 -0.77 22.31 -17.32
N GLU A 721 -0.78 22.85 -18.54
CA GLU A 721 -1.98 23.13 -19.29
C GLU A 721 -1.92 22.43 -20.66
N LEU A 722 -3.01 21.75 -21.01
CA LEU A 722 -3.23 21.21 -22.35
C LEU A 722 -4.29 22.06 -23.04
N LYS A 723 -3.94 22.68 -24.16
CA LYS A 723 -4.88 23.50 -24.95
C LYS A 723 -5.18 22.81 -26.27
N LEU A 724 -6.47 22.58 -26.55
CA LEU A 724 -6.90 22.01 -27.82
C LEU A 724 -6.53 22.96 -28.97
N VAL A 725 -5.87 22.43 -29.99
CA VAL A 725 -5.48 23.19 -31.17
C VAL A 725 -6.63 23.19 -32.17
N GLU A 726 -7.08 24.39 -32.55
CA GLU A 726 -8.15 24.54 -33.53
C GLU A 726 -7.73 24.08 -34.94
N LYS A 727 -8.67 23.53 -35.72
CA LYS A 727 -8.43 23.08 -37.11
C LYS A 727 -7.96 24.19 -38.06
N LYS A 728 -8.11 25.46 -37.66
CA LYS A 728 -7.62 26.65 -38.39
C LYS A 728 -6.14 26.94 -38.16
N TRP A 729 -5.44 26.12 -37.38
CA TRP A 729 -4.00 26.25 -37.18
C TRP A 729 -3.26 26.05 -38.51
N ASP A 730 -2.41 27.01 -38.89
CA ASP A 730 -1.77 27.06 -40.22
C ASP A 730 -0.96 25.80 -40.56
N LYS A 731 -0.42 25.11 -39.54
CA LYS A 731 0.32 23.85 -39.71
C LYS A 731 -0.58 22.59 -39.69
N PHE A 732 -1.86 22.70 -39.30
CA PHE A 732 -2.74 21.54 -39.14
C PHE A 732 -2.89 20.74 -40.43
N SER A 733 -3.07 21.41 -41.57
CA SER A 733 -3.18 20.74 -42.89
C SER A 733 -1.92 19.97 -43.28
N HIS A 734 -0.74 20.42 -42.85
CA HIS A 734 0.51 19.71 -43.08
C HIS A 734 0.54 18.39 -42.31
N TYR A 735 0.27 18.44 -40.99
CA TYR A 735 0.24 17.24 -40.15
C TYR A 735 -0.89 16.28 -40.54
N GLU A 736 -2.06 16.79 -40.88
CA GLU A 736 -3.18 15.95 -41.35
C GLU A 736 -2.79 15.12 -42.59
N LYS A 737 -2.07 15.71 -43.54
CA LYS A 737 -1.54 14.99 -44.71
C LYS A 737 -0.46 13.96 -44.32
N GLU A 738 0.45 14.32 -43.42
CA GLU A 738 1.52 13.44 -42.94
C GLU A 738 0.96 12.22 -42.21
N PHE A 739 0.04 12.42 -41.26
CA PHE A 739 -0.60 11.35 -40.49
C PHE A 739 -1.50 10.49 -41.37
N LYS A 740 -2.23 11.09 -42.34
CA LYS A 740 -3.04 10.32 -43.30
C LYS A 740 -2.18 9.41 -44.17
N LYS A 741 -0.98 9.84 -44.59
CA LYS A 741 -0.01 9.01 -45.30
C LYS A 741 0.46 7.83 -44.45
N ALA A 742 0.61 8.04 -43.15
CA ALA A 742 0.92 7.01 -42.16
C ALA A 742 -0.28 6.12 -41.75
N LYS A 743 -1.42 6.22 -42.45
CA LYS A 743 -2.68 5.50 -42.16
C LYS A 743 -3.28 5.83 -40.80
N LEU A 744 -3.07 7.05 -40.30
CA LEU A 744 -3.67 7.56 -39.08
C LEU A 744 -4.64 8.71 -39.37
N GLU A 745 -5.76 8.73 -38.66
CA GLU A 745 -6.70 9.85 -38.60
C GLU A 745 -6.47 10.63 -37.30
N ILE A 746 -6.24 11.93 -37.38
CA ILE A 746 -6.06 12.78 -36.19
C ILE A 746 -7.43 13.04 -35.56
N VAL A 747 -7.62 12.55 -34.33
CA VAL A 747 -8.80 12.83 -33.51
C VAL A 747 -8.68 14.20 -32.87
N LYS A 748 -7.52 14.46 -32.24
CA LYS A 748 -7.24 15.72 -31.55
C LYS A 748 -5.75 16.04 -31.52
N VAL A 749 -5.47 17.33 -31.38
CA VAL A 749 -4.13 17.88 -31.16
C VAL A 749 -4.19 18.81 -29.97
N GLU A 750 -3.33 18.57 -28.97
CA GLU A 750 -3.24 19.37 -27.75
C GLU A 750 -1.85 19.99 -27.67
N GLN A 751 -1.77 21.31 -27.50
CA GLN A 751 -0.51 22.01 -27.20
C GLN A 751 -0.24 21.93 -25.70
N ILE A 752 1.00 21.61 -25.35
CA ILE A 752 1.43 21.35 -23.98
C ILE A 752 2.19 22.55 -23.44
N PHE A 753 1.74 23.06 -22.30
CA PHE A 753 2.41 24.11 -21.55
C PHE A 753 2.85 23.54 -20.21
N ASN A 754 4.15 23.39 -20.02
CA ASN A 754 4.74 23.00 -18.74
C ASN A 754 5.87 23.97 -18.39
N HIS A 755 5.57 24.91 -17.50
CA HIS A 755 6.40 26.07 -17.24
C HIS A 755 7.75 25.73 -16.57
N VAL A 756 7.80 24.74 -15.67
CA VAL A 756 9.05 24.29 -15.04
C VAL A 756 9.89 23.51 -16.06
N LEU A 757 9.28 22.58 -16.78
CA LEU A 757 9.99 21.76 -17.76
C LEU A 757 10.57 22.61 -18.89
N PHE A 758 9.83 23.62 -19.36
CA PHE A 758 10.31 24.56 -20.36
C PHE A 758 11.52 25.37 -19.86
N ALA A 759 11.53 25.74 -18.58
CA ALA A 759 12.66 26.42 -17.95
C ALA A 759 13.93 25.56 -17.95
N VAL A 760 13.81 24.31 -17.51
CA VAL A 760 14.92 23.35 -17.46
C VAL A 760 15.41 23.05 -18.88
N PHE A 761 14.50 22.87 -19.84
CA PHE A 761 14.83 22.68 -21.25
C PHE A 761 15.62 23.86 -21.83
N ASN A 762 15.21 25.10 -21.58
CA ASN A 762 15.95 26.28 -22.07
C ASN A 762 17.32 26.41 -21.40
N SER A 763 17.43 26.15 -20.10
CA SER A 763 18.75 26.11 -19.45
C SER A 763 19.65 25.04 -20.07
N LYS A 764 19.09 23.91 -20.48
CA LYS A 764 19.82 22.84 -21.17
C LYS A 764 20.23 23.27 -22.59
N LYS A 765 19.32 23.92 -23.31
CA LYS A 765 19.56 24.52 -24.62
C LYS A 765 20.74 25.49 -24.56
N ASP A 766 20.76 26.41 -23.59
CA ASP A 766 21.84 27.39 -23.43
C ASP A 766 23.19 26.71 -23.16
N SER A 767 23.19 25.60 -22.41
CA SER A 767 24.42 24.86 -22.09
C SER A 767 24.99 24.02 -23.24
N ILE A 768 24.13 23.53 -24.16
CA ILE A 768 24.51 22.62 -25.26
C ILE A 768 24.65 23.37 -26.60
N GLY A 769 23.74 24.31 -26.86
CA GLY A 769 23.65 25.11 -28.08
C GLY A 769 22.21 25.34 -28.55
N ASP A 770 22.01 26.41 -29.33
CA ASP A 770 20.69 26.92 -29.71
C ASP A 770 19.91 26.08 -30.73
N LYS A 771 20.53 25.06 -31.33
CA LYS A 771 19.91 24.29 -32.41
C LYS A 771 18.90 23.28 -31.87
N VAL A 772 17.62 23.64 -32.00
CA VAL A 772 16.47 22.80 -31.67
C VAL A 772 15.96 22.06 -32.92
N THR A 773 15.64 20.78 -32.78
CA THR A 773 15.06 19.95 -33.84
C THR A 773 13.70 19.43 -33.41
N GLU A 774 12.67 19.63 -34.23
CA GLU A 774 11.34 19.05 -34.01
C GLU A 774 11.37 17.55 -34.38
N LEU A 775 11.11 16.68 -33.41
CA LEU A 775 11.15 15.22 -33.58
C LEU A 775 9.92 14.53 -32.98
N TYR A 776 9.55 13.39 -33.56
CA TYR A 776 8.43 12.57 -33.13
C TYR A 776 8.85 11.46 -32.17
N GLN A 777 7.99 11.21 -31.18
CA GLN A 777 8.05 10.00 -30.37
C GLN A 777 6.63 9.43 -30.17
N ARG A 778 6.45 8.15 -30.52
CA ARG A 778 5.24 7.39 -30.20
C ARG A 778 5.35 6.84 -28.79
N VAL A 779 4.28 6.94 -28.01
CA VAL A 779 4.25 6.45 -26.63
C VAL A 779 2.95 5.69 -26.32
N PRO A 780 2.98 4.71 -25.40
CA PRO A 780 1.75 4.08 -24.91
C PRO A 780 0.85 5.09 -24.20
N GLY A 781 -0.49 4.96 -24.36
CA GLY A 781 -1.47 5.93 -23.85
C GLY A 781 -1.41 6.13 -22.35
N GLN A 782 -1.08 5.07 -21.60
CA GLN A 782 -0.87 5.11 -20.14
C GLN A 782 0.17 6.15 -19.69
N PHE A 783 1.15 6.53 -20.53
CA PHE A 783 2.21 7.48 -20.17
C PHE A 783 1.92 8.93 -20.60
N ARG A 784 0.80 9.20 -21.28
CA ARG A 784 0.53 10.53 -21.87
C ARG A 784 0.59 11.66 -20.85
N ASN A 785 -0.05 11.48 -19.70
CA ASN A 785 -0.18 12.51 -18.67
C ASN A 785 1.18 12.74 -17.99
N LEU A 786 1.94 11.67 -17.80
CA LEU A 786 3.26 11.71 -17.21
C LEU A 786 4.25 12.49 -18.08
N ILE A 787 4.27 12.26 -19.39
CA ILE A 787 5.14 13.01 -20.30
C ILE A 787 4.78 14.50 -20.31
N CYS A 788 3.48 14.82 -20.27
CA CYS A 788 3.04 16.21 -20.16
C CYS A 788 3.49 16.87 -18.83
N SER A 789 3.61 16.10 -17.74
CA SER A 789 3.94 16.62 -16.41
C SER A 789 5.42 16.70 -16.07
N VAL A 790 6.23 15.74 -16.51
CA VAL A 790 7.66 15.66 -16.15
C VAL A 790 8.61 15.58 -17.35
N GLY A 791 8.10 15.49 -18.57
CA GLY A 791 8.90 15.34 -19.79
C GLY A 791 9.18 13.88 -20.15
N PHE A 792 10.10 13.65 -21.08
CA PHE A 792 10.41 12.32 -21.59
C PHE A 792 11.37 11.58 -20.66
N HIS A 793 11.13 10.28 -20.43
CA HIS A 793 11.93 9.44 -19.54
C HIS A 793 12.08 8.03 -20.12
N ARG A 794 13.13 7.31 -19.69
CA ARG A 794 13.49 5.99 -20.25
C ARG A 794 12.44 4.92 -19.99
N LEU A 795 11.58 5.14 -19.00
CA LEU A 795 10.48 4.25 -18.65
C LEU A 795 9.46 4.09 -19.80
N TYR A 796 9.43 5.04 -20.74
CA TYR A 796 8.42 5.10 -21.81
C TYR A 796 8.91 4.45 -23.11
N THR A 797 10.23 4.24 -23.27
CA THR A 797 10.82 3.77 -24.52
C THR A 797 10.75 2.24 -24.61
N GLY A 798 10.40 1.72 -25.80
CA GLY A 798 10.38 0.28 -26.05
C GLY A 798 11.80 -0.27 -26.10
N ALA A 799 12.08 -1.34 -25.35
CA ALA A 799 13.38 -2.00 -25.26
C ALA A 799 13.82 -2.76 -26.53
N LYS A 800 13.42 -2.31 -27.73
CA LYS A 800 13.50 -3.12 -28.95
C LYS A 800 14.64 -2.81 -29.93
N ASP A 801 15.57 -1.91 -29.62
CA ASP A 801 16.78 -1.80 -30.45
C ASP A 801 18.07 -1.72 -29.61
N PRO A 802 18.69 -2.88 -29.30
CA PRO A 802 20.01 -2.95 -28.65
C PRO A 802 21.11 -2.18 -29.39
N LYS A 803 20.88 -1.79 -30.66
CA LYS A 803 21.84 -1.05 -31.49
C LYS A 803 21.91 0.44 -31.17
N GLN A 804 20.97 1.01 -30.42
CA GLN A 804 20.84 2.46 -30.20
C GLN A 804 21.39 2.97 -28.85
N GLY A 805 21.87 2.07 -27.99
CA GLY A 805 22.47 2.44 -26.69
C GLY A 805 21.44 2.91 -25.64
N PRO A 806 21.89 3.33 -24.44
CA PRO A 806 21.04 3.56 -23.27
C PRO A 806 20.28 4.90 -23.24
N GLY A 807 19.88 5.50 -24.37
CA GLY A 807 19.24 6.84 -24.39
C GLY A 807 17.75 6.87 -24.79
N LEU A 808 17.20 8.09 -24.92
CA LEU A 808 15.82 8.32 -25.38
C LEU A 808 15.78 8.51 -26.90
N GLY A 809 15.08 7.61 -27.59
CA GLY A 809 14.96 7.61 -29.05
C GLY A 809 13.85 8.52 -29.57
N PHE A 810 14.18 9.35 -30.57
CA PHE A 810 13.28 10.23 -31.31
C PHE A 810 13.49 10.06 -32.82
N ASN A 811 12.46 10.33 -33.62
CA ASN A 811 12.53 10.16 -35.06
C ASN A 811 12.10 11.43 -35.80
N LYS A 812 12.79 11.74 -36.90
CA LYS A 812 12.47 12.88 -37.76
C LYS A 812 11.20 12.66 -38.57
N GLN A 813 10.91 11.41 -38.93
CA GLN A 813 9.74 11.01 -39.72
C GLN A 813 8.74 10.23 -38.86
N LEU A 814 7.45 10.55 -39.03
CA LEU A 814 6.36 9.87 -38.32
C LEU A 814 6.36 8.35 -38.54
N ASP A 815 6.53 7.88 -39.78
CA ASP A 815 6.51 6.45 -40.11
C ASP A 815 7.53 5.63 -39.29
N ARG A 816 8.72 6.18 -39.06
CA ARG A 816 9.74 5.54 -38.21
C ARG A 816 9.36 5.57 -36.73
N ALA A 817 8.78 6.67 -36.25
CA ALA A 817 8.27 6.74 -34.88
C ALA A 817 7.18 5.69 -34.62
N LEU A 818 6.33 5.42 -35.61
CA LEU A 818 5.28 4.40 -35.51
C LEU A 818 5.83 2.97 -35.47
N GLN A 819 6.89 2.68 -36.23
CA GLN A 819 7.58 1.38 -36.25
C GLN A 819 8.35 1.11 -34.95
N ALA A 820 8.92 2.14 -34.32
CA ALA A 820 9.69 2.01 -33.07
C ALA A 820 8.82 1.87 -31.80
N GLY A 821 7.54 2.27 -31.86
CA GLY A 821 6.63 2.22 -30.71
C GLY A 821 5.91 0.88 -30.55
N GLN A 822 5.69 0.46 -29.30
CA GLN A 822 4.88 -0.73 -28.99
C GLN A 822 3.40 -0.48 -29.31
N GLU A 823 2.69 -1.53 -29.72
CA GLU A 823 1.23 -1.48 -29.86
C GLU A 823 0.58 -1.31 -28.48
N SER A 824 -0.30 -0.32 -28.36
CA SER A 824 -1.18 -0.20 -27.21
C SER A 824 -2.35 -1.18 -27.42
N PRO A 825 -2.83 -1.85 -26.37
CA PRO A 825 -4.12 -2.57 -26.44
C PRO A 825 -5.32 -1.62 -26.64
N GLU A 826 -5.12 -0.32 -26.42
CA GLU A 826 -6.11 0.75 -26.65
C GLU A 826 -6.21 1.06 -28.15
N GLY A 827 -7.42 1.30 -28.67
CA GLY A 827 -7.65 1.54 -30.11
C GLY A 827 -7.02 2.83 -30.66
N LEU A 828 -6.47 3.67 -29.79
CA LEU A 828 -5.87 4.97 -30.09
C LEU A 828 -4.34 4.96 -30.11
N VAL A 829 -3.77 5.79 -30.98
CA VAL A 829 -2.33 6.00 -31.15
C VAL A 829 -1.96 7.39 -30.64
N TYR A 830 -1.01 7.46 -29.70
CA TYR A 830 -0.51 8.70 -29.11
C TYR A 830 0.89 9.01 -29.63
N VAL A 831 1.04 10.20 -30.22
CA VAL A 831 2.31 10.68 -30.79
C VAL A 831 2.63 12.06 -30.23
N PHE A 832 3.80 12.22 -29.65
CA PHE A 832 4.33 13.52 -29.25
C PHE A 832 5.20 14.10 -30.36
N LEU A 833 5.04 15.40 -30.60
CA LEU A 833 6.02 16.23 -31.31
C LEU A 833 6.78 17.03 -30.25
N ALA A 834 8.10 16.86 -30.22
CA ALA A 834 8.98 17.44 -29.23
C ALA A 834 10.02 18.34 -29.87
N ASP A 835 10.34 19.44 -29.18
CA ASP A 835 11.52 20.24 -29.46
C ASP A 835 12.72 19.58 -28.76
N VAL A 836 13.74 19.17 -29.52
CA VAL A 836 14.90 18.41 -29.01
C VAL A 836 16.22 19.12 -29.30
N VAL A 837 17.02 19.36 -28.26
CA VAL A 837 18.38 19.91 -28.36
C VAL A 837 19.37 18.76 -28.54
N VAL A 838 19.77 18.54 -29.80
CA VAL A 838 20.62 17.40 -30.18
C VAL A 838 22.11 17.63 -29.89
N GLY A 839 22.58 18.89 -29.90
CA GLY A 839 23.98 19.23 -29.66
C GLY A 839 24.96 18.55 -30.63
N LYS A 840 26.15 18.20 -30.13
CA LYS A 840 27.16 17.43 -30.88
C LYS A 840 26.70 15.99 -31.05
N THR A 841 26.62 15.51 -32.28
CA THR A 841 26.10 14.19 -32.62
C THR A 841 27.22 13.19 -32.95
N LYS A 842 26.99 11.90 -32.67
CA LYS A 842 27.85 10.79 -33.10
C LYS A 842 27.05 9.69 -33.79
N GLU A 843 27.50 9.24 -34.96
CA GLU A 843 26.88 8.11 -35.67
C GLU A 843 27.07 6.79 -34.91
N ALA A 844 25.98 6.02 -34.76
CA ALA A 844 25.88 4.84 -33.90
C ALA A 844 26.48 3.53 -34.50
N LYS A 845 27.33 3.59 -35.53
CA LYS A 845 27.89 2.40 -36.20
C LYS A 845 28.66 1.50 -35.21
N ASN A 846 28.20 0.24 -35.03
CA ASN A 846 28.85 -0.84 -34.28
C ASN A 846 29.25 -0.50 -32.83
N LEU A 847 28.31 -0.10 -31.96
CA LEU A 847 28.57 0.05 -30.52
C LEU A 847 28.09 -1.20 -29.75
N PRO A 848 28.97 -2.18 -29.42
CA PRO A 848 28.67 -3.19 -28.42
C PRO A 848 28.86 -2.53 -27.05
N PHE A 849 27.79 -2.45 -26.26
CA PHE A 849 27.81 -2.08 -24.83
C PHE A 849 28.57 -0.79 -24.46
N ILE A 850 27.84 0.29 -24.18
CA ILE A 850 28.43 1.41 -23.45
C ILE A 850 28.59 0.97 -21.97
N PRO A 851 29.81 0.94 -21.40
CA PRO A 851 30.00 0.51 -20.02
C PRO A 851 29.37 1.52 -19.05
N LEU A 852 28.70 1.02 -18.02
CA LEU A 852 28.13 1.81 -16.91
C LEU A 852 29.19 2.48 -16.01
N ASN A 853 30.49 2.34 -16.32
CA ASN A 853 31.59 2.91 -15.55
C ASN A 853 32.47 3.84 -16.43
N GLY A 854 32.09 5.12 -16.49
CA GLY A 854 33.03 6.25 -16.31
C GLY A 854 34.16 6.55 -17.32
N GLY A 855 33.95 6.46 -18.65
CA GLY A 855 34.96 6.95 -19.61
C GLY A 855 34.46 7.34 -21.02
N ASP A 856 34.41 8.66 -21.28
CA ASP A 856 34.73 9.43 -22.51
C ASP A 856 33.84 9.50 -23.79
N ILE A 857 32.60 8.99 -23.83
CA ILE A 857 31.66 9.31 -24.93
C ILE A 857 30.59 10.33 -24.50
N PHE A 858 30.08 10.21 -23.28
CA PHE A 858 29.05 11.10 -22.73
C PHE A 858 29.56 12.51 -22.39
N SER A 859 30.89 12.69 -22.30
CA SER A 859 31.56 13.99 -22.16
C SER A 859 31.74 14.70 -23.51
N ALA A 860 31.88 13.94 -24.60
CA ALA A 860 32.26 14.47 -25.92
C ALA A 860 31.06 14.76 -26.84
N PHE A 861 29.95 14.03 -26.68
CA PHE A 861 28.76 14.14 -27.53
C PHE A 861 27.47 14.24 -26.69
N ASN A 862 26.46 14.91 -27.24
CA ASN A 862 25.17 15.14 -26.57
C ASN A 862 24.06 14.22 -27.10
N SER A 863 24.24 13.61 -28.28
CA SER A 863 23.29 12.64 -28.84
C SER A 863 23.94 11.67 -29.83
N LEU A 864 23.27 10.55 -30.07
CA LEU A 864 23.61 9.61 -31.15
C LEU A 864 22.64 9.76 -32.32
N VAL A 865 23.13 9.48 -33.52
CA VAL A 865 22.34 9.47 -34.76
C VAL A 865 22.57 8.20 -35.57
N ASP A 866 21.60 7.83 -36.39
CA ASP A 866 21.73 6.71 -37.33
C ASP A 866 22.64 7.01 -38.52
N SER A 867 22.78 8.29 -38.90
CA SER A 867 23.69 8.75 -39.96
C SER A 867 24.15 10.18 -39.67
N ASN A 868 25.45 10.47 -39.81
CA ASN A 868 25.95 11.85 -39.69
C ASN A 868 25.54 12.75 -40.88
N LEU A 869 25.23 12.18 -42.05
CA LEU A 869 24.90 12.95 -43.26
C LEU A 869 23.43 13.33 -43.33
N ASN A 870 22.54 12.39 -43.05
CA ASN A 870 21.09 12.61 -43.06
C ASN A 870 20.40 11.88 -41.90
N PRO A 871 20.57 12.38 -40.67
CA PRO A 871 20.04 11.74 -39.47
C PRO A 871 18.50 11.70 -39.48
N GLN A 872 17.96 10.49 -39.35
CA GLN A 872 16.52 10.20 -39.26
C GLN A 872 16.10 9.76 -37.87
N SER A 873 17.02 9.19 -37.09
CA SER A 873 16.79 8.75 -35.72
C SER A 873 17.84 9.36 -34.80
N TYR A 874 17.40 9.82 -33.63
CA TYR A 874 18.22 10.54 -32.66
C TYR A 874 18.05 9.90 -31.30
N VAL A 875 19.14 9.78 -30.55
CA VAL A 875 19.14 9.27 -29.18
C VAL A 875 19.78 10.30 -28.27
N ILE A 876 18.99 10.90 -27.37
CA ILE A 876 19.51 11.83 -26.36
C ILE A 876 19.80 11.09 -25.05
N PHE A 877 20.75 11.60 -24.27
CA PHE A 877 21.17 10.95 -23.02
C PHE A 877 20.53 11.57 -21.78
N ASP A 878 20.23 12.86 -21.84
CA ASP A 878 19.58 13.62 -20.78
C ASP A 878 18.12 13.91 -21.16
N PRO A 879 17.14 13.52 -20.32
CA PRO A 879 15.72 13.70 -20.61
C PRO A 879 15.31 15.16 -20.85
N TYR A 880 15.99 16.11 -20.20
CA TYR A 880 15.67 17.53 -20.30
C TYR A 880 16.20 18.20 -21.57
N GLN A 881 16.87 17.45 -22.46
CA GLN A 881 17.15 17.90 -23.83
C GLN A 881 15.89 17.91 -24.71
N ALA A 882 14.76 17.37 -24.26
CA ALA A 882 13.52 17.32 -25.02
C ALA A 882 12.34 17.97 -24.29
N TYR A 883 11.63 18.85 -24.97
CA TYR A 883 10.40 19.49 -24.50
C TYR A 883 9.19 19.00 -25.32
N PRO A 884 8.18 18.36 -24.69
CA PRO A 884 6.98 17.92 -25.38
C PRO A 884 6.11 19.14 -25.74
N LYS A 885 5.88 19.36 -27.04
CA LYS A 885 5.24 20.58 -27.55
C LYS A 885 3.78 20.34 -27.93
N TYR A 886 3.52 19.24 -28.64
CA TYR A 886 2.18 18.84 -29.05
C TYR A 886 1.96 17.35 -28.80
N LEU A 887 0.76 17.00 -28.35
CA LEU A 887 0.24 15.65 -28.28
C LEU A 887 -0.80 15.45 -29.37
N PHE A 888 -0.53 14.52 -30.28
CA PHE A 888 -1.47 14.04 -31.28
C PHE A 888 -2.12 12.74 -30.78
N THR A 889 -3.44 12.70 -30.78
CA THR A 889 -4.23 11.48 -30.56
C THR A 889 -4.87 11.08 -31.87
N CYS A 890 -4.67 9.83 -32.27
CA CYS A 890 -5.04 9.36 -33.61
C CYS A 890 -5.72 8.00 -33.58
N LYS A 891 -6.53 7.71 -34.61
CA LYS A 891 -7.11 6.40 -34.90
C LYS A 891 -6.44 5.76 -36.12
N ARG A 892 -6.41 4.43 -36.23
CA ARG A 892 -5.93 3.74 -37.44
C ARG A 892 -7.03 3.71 -38.50
N ASN A 893 -6.71 4.12 -39.72
CA ASN A 893 -7.62 4.02 -40.86
C ASN A 893 -7.82 2.55 -41.25
N GLY A 894 -9.04 2.03 -41.10
CA GLY A 894 -9.41 0.66 -41.49
C GLY A 894 -9.81 -0.28 -40.34
N SER A 895 -9.86 0.22 -39.10
CA SER A 895 -10.50 -0.49 -37.98
C SER A 895 -12.01 -0.28 -38.05
N SER A 896 -12.72 -1.07 -38.85
CA SER A 896 -14.12 -1.36 -38.54
C SER A 896 -14.13 -2.11 -37.21
N VAL A 897 -14.70 -1.50 -36.18
CA VAL A 897 -15.00 -2.16 -34.88
C VAL A 897 -15.91 -3.36 -35.11
#